data_AF-A0A2E1U6U1-F1
#
_entry.id   AF-A0A2E1U6U1-F1
#
_cell.length_a   1.000
_cell.length_b   1.000
_cell.length_c   1.000
_cell.angle_alpha   90.00
_cell.angle_beta   90.00
_cell.angle_gamma   90.00
#
_symmetry.space_group_name_H-M   'P 1'
#
loop_
_entity.id
_entity.type
_entity.pdbx_description
1 polymer ?
#
loop_
_entity_poly.entity_id
_entity_poly.type
_entity_poly.pdbx_seq_one_letter_code
_entity_poly.pdbx_strand_id
1 'polypeptide(L)'
;MELMYLSRFTLRHAKRSPTTTIALVAIIALGVAVLYSVRLANRAAVSGFQLFTQSLSGGGDLIVSTPSGKIPTSKLPELRRALGTLPVVMLPVVEATAALPGTGLDSDDFDAKQITLVGLDLMALRNLSNARGSSGVITLQTQDQADIQLGANDQVYLTQAAAELLSVDVGDPFNAIIGDQSRTLKVAAILIPGELDAGKKESVFLMDLPAVQRFTDQPNAVDRVDLFVPEGSARDQIMEHVLERLEQLDSQQWVWMRSDEQRQATQAMTAAFRMNLTILSGLSLIVGLYLILQALEAAVVRRRSEIGTLRALGFTPQWIQRMWLIESVLLGSIGSALGLLIGWLLAQGTVQAIARTVNALYMNTTATAARWDAQEATLAALMGIVVSLLAGWVPAKDAASTPPIQAIRQERLGTQKTHFNHTKWGLLLAAFAWLAHFLPPVELAVGNRFPLGGYLSALFALTGAAMLSGSLLRSAPILLSPFSALSAHLRIAAGQLKRLTGRHRLTVAGMVAAIGMAAGMDILIHSFEQTVTNWIGHTLKADLFVAVKGVENASNRNKISEKTWKTLKNDPNVESADIGHIMPISFKGAPTFLVGMRSEREWDGNQFIWIEAPDRKINRSQPDPSGTYPALISESFSQRYALRSGDTLELPTPDGVKTLRVKGLFADYGNERGSLVVDSDLVCNWFNDRRALNFAATLKPGVNPEEVRNQWSKDYPGLTVRTNRALRAEVITIFNQTFAVTHALKAIGILVAIAGLALALFSLVMERRRELEVQREIGFSRRDIASSLTIEGLFMSLYGLLGGLIISIWLGYILVFVINKQSFGWTLAFGLPAGNLWLLSAGIIVASIVTCYSVGYWSSTLEADKEV
;
A
#
# COMPACT_ATOMS: atom_id res chain seq x y z
N MET A 1 -49.32 12.82 10.50
CA MET A 1 -49.37 11.68 11.45
C MET A 1 -47.99 11.06 11.68
N GLU A 2 -47.23 10.69 10.65
CA GLU A 2 -45.93 10.01 10.80
C GLU A 2 -44.90 10.80 11.64
N LEU A 3 -44.76 12.12 11.44
CA LEU A 3 -43.91 13.00 12.27
C LEU A 3 -44.31 13.03 13.76
N MET A 4 -45.61 12.98 14.05
CA MET A 4 -46.13 13.01 15.42
C MET A 4 -45.77 11.71 16.15
N TYR A 5 -45.89 10.56 15.48
CA TYR A 5 -45.53 9.26 16.05
C TYR A 5 -44.01 9.09 16.19
N LEU A 6 -43.23 9.62 15.26
CA LEU A 6 -41.77 9.65 15.36
C LEU A 6 -41.30 10.46 16.59
N SER A 7 -41.94 11.60 16.84
CA SER A 7 -41.66 12.39 18.05
C SER A 7 -42.08 11.68 19.35
N ARG A 8 -43.22 10.97 19.34
CA ARG A 8 -43.80 10.36 20.55
C ARG A 8 -43.26 9.00 20.90
N PHE A 9 -42.82 8.21 19.93
CA PHE A 9 -42.27 6.88 20.15
C PHE A 9 -40.75 6.86 20.04
N THR A 10 -40.18 7.31 18.92
CA THR A 10 -38.74 7.21 18.67
C THR A 10 -37.92 8.16 19.56
N LEU A 11 -38.25 9.46 19.55
CA LEU A 11 -37.55 10.47 20.37
C LEU A 11 -37.77 10.29 21.87
N ARG A 12 -38.97 9.83 22.26
CA ARG A 12 -39.28 9.55 23.67
C ARG A 12 -38.53 8.31 24.17
N HIS A 13 -38.42 7.26 23.36
CA HIS A 13 -37.61 6.09 23.69
C HIS A 13 -36.14 6.47 23.83
N ALA A 14 -35.58 7.23 22.87
CA ALA A 14 -34.19 7.72 22.96
C ALA A 14 -33.91 8.52 24.24
N LYS A 15 -34.89 9.29 24.75
CA LYS A 15 -34.77 9.99 26.04
C LYS A 15 -34.87 9.07 27.26
N ARG A 16 -35.60 7.97 27.16
CA ARG A 16 -35.76 6.99 28.26
C ARG A 16 -34.60 6.00 28.35
N SER A 17 -33.99 5.64 27.23
CA SER A 17 -32.90 4.67 27.13
C SER A 17 -31.60 5.25 26.52
N PRO A 18 -31.10 6.42 26.99
CA PRO A 18 -30.05 7.17 26.32
C PRO A 18 -28.75 6.37 26.13
N THR A 19 -28.38 5.54 27.10
CA THR A 19 -27.17 4.69 27.03
C THR A 19 -27.22 3.72 25.86
N THR A 20 -28.40 3.20 25.54
CA THR A 20 -28.58 2.23 24.45
C THR A 20 -28.54 2.92 23.10
N THR A 21 -29.23 4.05 22.97
CA THR A 21 -29.20 4.85 21.74
C THR A 21 -27.80 5.36 21.44
N ILE A 22 -27.07 5.84 22.46
CA ILE A 22 -25.67 6.27 22.32
C ILE A 22 -24.79 5.10 21.87
N ALA A 23 -24.93 3.91 22.47
CA ALA A 23 -24.17 2.74 22.07
C ALA A 23 -24.45 2.32 20.61
N LEU A 24 -25.72 2.33 20.18
CA LEU A 24 -26.09 2.03 18.79
C LEU A 24 -25.48 3.03 17.81
N VAL A 25 -25.62 4.33 18.11
CA VAL A 25 -25.03 5.40 17.28
C VAL A 25 -23.52 5.29 17.25
N ALA A 26 -22.86 4.99 18.37
CA ALA A 26 -21.40 4.83 18.44
C ALA A 26 -20.91 3.64 17.60
N ILE A 27 -21.65 2.53 17.56
CA ILE A 27 -21.27 1.36 16.74
C ILE A 27 -21.48 1.64 15.26
N ILE A 28 -22.59 2.27 14.88
CA ILE A 28 -22.80 2.71 13.49
C ILE A 28 -21.70 3.70 13.09
N ALA A 29 -21.38 4.66 13.96
CA ALA A 29 -20.31 5.60 13.75
C ALA A 29 -18.95 4.91 13.60
N LEU A 30 -18.64 3.90 14.42
CA LEU A 30 -17.42 3.12 14.28
C LEU A 30 -17.36 2.37 12.94
N GLY A 31 -18.46 1.73 12.52
CA GLY A 31 -18.55 1.05 11.22
C GLY A 31 -18.31 1.99 10.03
N VAL A 32 -18.92 3.17 10.05
CA VAL A 32 -18.72 4.21 9.03
C VAL A 32 -17.34 4.84 9.12
N ALA A 33 -16.80 5.05 10.32
CA ALA A 33 -15.47 5.61 10.55
C ALA A 33 -14.38 4.72 9.97
N VAL A 34 -14.46 3.41 10.19
CA VAL A 34 -13.51 2.45 9.60
C VAL A 34 -13.59 2.49 8.08
N LEU A 35 -14.80 2.50 7.51
CA LEU A 35 -15.02 2.57 6.07
C LEU A 35 -14.42 3.86 5.48
N TYR A 36 -14.71 5.02 6.08
CA TYR A 36 -14.21 6.31 5.59
C TYR A 36 -12.70 6.45 5.79
N SER A 37 -12.17 6.07 6.95
CA SER A 37 -10.74 6.16 7.27
C SER A 37 -9.89 5.33 6.30
N VAL A 38 -10.29 4.09 6.02
CA VAL A 38 -9.55 3.20 5.12
C VAL A 38 -9.59 3.74 3.68
N ARG A 39 -10.74 4.26 3.22
CA ARG A 39 -10.85 4.84 1.88
C ARG A 39 -10.03 6.12 1.73
N LEU A 40 -10.05 7.00 2.73
CA LEU A 40 -9.27 8.24 2.71
C LEU A 40 -7.77 7.96 2.77
N ALA A 41 -7.34 6.99 3.59
CA ALA A 41 -5.95 6.54 3.64
C ALA A 41 -5.50 5.93 2.31
N ASN A 42 -6.33 5.06 1.70
CA ASN A 42 -6.05 4.48 0.39
C ASN A 42 -5.96 5.56 -0.69
N ARG A 43 -6.92 6.51 -0.72
CA ARG A 43 -6.88 7.62 -1.69
C ARG A 43 -5.64 8.48 -1.52
N ALA A 44 -5.27 8.84 -0.30
CA ALA A 44 -4.04 9.58 -0.04
C ALA A 44 -2.80 8.83 -0.57
N ALA A 45 -2.73 7.50 -0.34
CA ALA A 45 -1.67 6.68 -0.90
C ALA A 45 -1.67 6.69 -2.45
N VAL A 46 -2.83 6.46 -3.08
CA VAL A 46 -2.97 6.44 -4.55
C VAL A 46 -2.67 7.79 -5.18
N SER A 47 -3.15 8.90 -4.60
CA SER A 47 -2.88 10.25 -5.09
C SER A 47 -1.40 10.61 -5.00
N GLY A 48 -0.70 10.19 -3.94
CA GLY A 48 0.77 10.33 -3.84
C GLY A 48 1.49 9.64 -5.01
N PHE A 49 1.08 8.42 -5.36
CA PHE A 49 1.61 7.73 -6.53
C PHE A 49 1.27 8.42 -7.85
N GLN A 50 0.05 8.93 -8.02
CA GLN A 50 -0.34 9.64 -9.24
C GLN A 50 0.52 10.87 -9.48
N LEU A 51 0.74 11.67 -8.44
CA LEU A 51 1.60 12.86 -8.50
C LEU A 51 3.03 12.47 -8.90
N PHE A 52 3.61 11.43 -8.26
CA PHE A 52 4.91 10.89 -8.63
C PHE A 52 4.96 10.45 -10.11
N THR A 53 3.99 9.68 -10.58
CA THR A 53 3.94 9.21 -11.97
C THR A 53 3.75 10.33 -12.99
N GLN A 54 3.06 11.42 -12.62
CA GLN A 54 2.84 12.57 -13.48
C GLN A 54 4.09 13.45 -13.62
N SER A 55 4.89 13.58 -12.55
CA SER A 55 6.18 14.29 -12.60
C SER A 55 7.19 13.65 -13.57
N LEU A 56 7.09 12.33 -13.79
CA LEU A 56 7.97 11.55 -14.66
C LEU A 56 7.57 11.56 -16.15
N SER A 57 6.32 11.93 -16.46
CA SER A 57 5.85 11.97 -17.85
C SER A 57 6.22 13.31 -18.49
N GLY A 58 7.18 13.29 -19.42
CA GLY A 58 7.62 14.45 -20.19
C GLY A 58 6.47 15.24 -20.83
N GLY A 59 6.70 16.53 -21.07
CA GLY A 59 5.67 17.46 -21.56
C GLY A 59 5.35 17.37 -23.05
N GLY A 60 6.12 16.58 -23.82
CA GLY A 60 5.95 16.39 -25.28
C GLY A 60 4.64 15.72 -25.67
N ASP A 61 4.31 15.73 -26.97
CA ASP A 61 3.22 14.91 -27.51
C ASP A 61 3.67 13.45 -27.74
N LEU A 62 4.95 13.30 -28.13
CA LEU A 62 5.64 12.04 -28.35
C LEU A 62 6.98 12.05 -27.61
N ILE A 63 7.37 10.91 -27.05
CA ILE A 63 8.67 10.74 -26.40
C ILE A 63 9.47 9.72 -27.22
N VAL A 64 10.67 10.11 -27.65
CA VAL A 64 11.62 9.25 -28.35
C VAL A 64 12.78 8.91 -27.42
N SER A 65 13.10 7.63 -27.34
CA SER A 65 14.13 7.04 -26.48
C SER A 65 14.85 5.90 -27.21
N THR A 66 15.89 5.34 -26.59
CA THR A 66 16.55 4.12 -27.05
C THR A 66 16.28 2.98 -26.06
N PRO A 67 16.23 1.70 -26.49
CA PRO A 67 16.12 0.57 -25.57
C PRO A 67 17.26 0.51 -24.54
N SER A 68 18.43 1.03 -24.89
CA SER A 68 19.61 1.16 -24.02
C SER A 68 19.55 2.35 -23.05
N GLY A 69 18.44 3.09 -23.02
CA GLY A 69 18.16 4.14 -22.03
C GLY A 69 18.74 5.52 -22.33
N LYS A 70 19.88 5.64 -23.05
CA LYS A 70 20.47 6.93 -23.44
C LYS A 70 20.67 7.04 -24.95
N ILE A 71 20.46 8.24 -25.48
CA ILE A 71 20.64 8.59 -26.88
C ILE A 71 21.97 9.36 -27.02
N PRO A 72 22.95 8.82 -27.75
CA PRO A 72 24.15 9.57 -28.11
C PRO A 72 23.76 10.82 -28.91
N THR A 73 24.35 11.99 -28.59
CA THR A 73 24.06 13.24 -29.30
C THR A 73 24.37 13.17 -30.79
N SER A 74 25.31 12.29 -31.20
CA SER A 74 25.63 11.98 -32.60
C SER A 74 24.47 11.36 -33.39
N LYS A 75 23.48 10.74 -32.72
CA LYS A 75 22.28 10.16 -33.36
C LYS A 75 21.13 11.16 -33.53
N LEU A 76 21.15 12.32 -32.85
CA LEU A 76 20.08 13.32 -33.00
C LEU A 76 19.91 13.84 -34.45
N PRO A 77 20.96 14.05 -35.25
CA PRO A 77 20.82 14.41 -36.66
C PRO A 77 20.18 13.31 -37.53
N GLU A 78 20.29 12.04 -37.15
CA GLU A 78 19.59 10.94 -37.81
C GLU A 78 18.08 11.05 -37.58
N LEU A 79 17.67 11.24 -36.32
CA LEU A 79 16.27 11.47 -35.96
C LEU A 79 15.70 12.72 -36.66
N ARG A 80 16.46 13.83 -36.73
CA ARG A 80 16.02 15.03 -37.48
C ARG A 80 15.82 14.75 -38.97
N ARG A 81 16.72 13.98 -39.58
CA ARG A 81 16.64 13.63 -41.00
C ARG A 81 15.43 12.74 -41.29
N ALA A 82 15.11 11.81 -40.40
CA ALA A 82 13.93 10.96 -40.51
C ALA A 82 12.62 11.75 -40.47
N LEU A 83 12.53 12.76 -39.58
CA LEU A 83 11.37 13.67 -39.49
C LEU A 83 11.30 14.68 -40.65
N GLY A 84 12.40 14.89 -41.39
CA GLY A 84 12.45 15.71 -42.60
C GLY A 84 12.07 17.17 -42.37
N THR A 85 11.15 17.68 -43.19
CA THR A 85 10.63 19.06 -43.15
C THR A 85 9.35 19.20 -42.34
N LEU A 86 8.90 18.14 -41.64
CA LEU A 86 7.72 18.22 -40.79
C LEU A 86 7.94 19.32 -39.73
N PRO A 87 6.90 20.13 -39.44
CA PRO A 87 7.00 21.26 -38.53
C PRO A 87 6.99 20.79 -37.06
N VAL A 88 7.88 19.89 -36.68
CA VAL A 88 7.99 19.31 -35.34
C VAL A 88 9.17 19.91 -34.61
N VAL A 89 8.95 20.35 -33.37
CA VAL A 89 10.04 20.81 -32.49
C VAL A 89 10.57 19.61 -31.71
N MET A 90 11.88 19.40 -31.78
CA MET A 90 12.57 18.37 -31.00
C MET A 90 13.23 19.03 -29.79
N LEU A 91 12.94 18.54 -28.60
CA LEU A 91 13.51 19.02 -27.36
C LEU A 91 14.32 17.90 -26.71
N PRO A 92 15.65 17.86 -26.86
CA PRO A 92 16.49 16.91 -26.14
C PRO A 92 16.48 17.24 -24.65
N VAL A 93 16.35 16.20 -23.82
CA VAL A 93 16.25 16.32 -22.36
C VAL A 93 17.32 15.46 -21.68
N VAL A 94 18.04 16.07 -20.73
CA VAL A 94 18.87 15.34 -19.76
C VAL A 94 18.26 15.55 -18.38
N GLU A 95 18.03 14.45 -17.68
CA GLU A 95 17.57 14.45 -16.31
C GLU A 95 18.73 14.06 -15.40
N ALA A 96 18.91 14.85 -14.35
CA ALA A 96 19.85 14.59 -13.30
C ALA A 96 19.16 14.78 -11.96
N THR A 97 19.77 14.25 -10.92
CA THR A 97 19.36 14.53 -9.56
C THR A 97 20.38 15.49 -8.95
N ALA A 98 19.97 16.34 -8.02
CA ALA A 98 20.89 16.99 -7.11
C ALA A 98 20.39 16.86 -5.67
N ALA A 99 21.26 17.08 -4.70
CA ALA A 99 20.89 17.12 -3.29
C ALA A 99 21.18 18.50 -2.70
N LEU A 100 20.24 19.04 -1.94
CA LEU A 100 20.47 20.26 -1.19
C LEU A 100 21.15 19.91 0.14
N PRO A 101 22.23 20.61 0.53
CA PRO A 101 22.85 20.40 1.83
C PRO A 101 21.84 20.77 2.94
N GLY A 102 21.70 19.91 3.94
CA GLY A 102 20.85 20.17 5.11
C GLY A 102 21.31 21.44 5.85
N THR A 103 20.35 22.19 6.41
CA THR A 103 20.60 23.48 7.08
C THR A 103 21.13 23.35 8.52
N GLY A 104 21.31 22.12 9.04
CA GLY A 104 21.77 21.84 10.40
C GLY A 104 23.20 21.30 10.47
N LEU A 105 23.98 21.76 11.46
CA LEU A 105 25.31 21.22 11.79
C LEU A 105 25.26 19.85 12.50
N ASP A 106 24.08 19.44 13.00
CA ASP A 106 23.82 18.17 13.69
C ASP A 106 22.80 17.27 12.95
N SER A 107 22.34 17.65 11.76
CA SER A 107 21.37 16.84 11.02
C SER A 107 22.09 15.65 10.36
N ASP A 108 21.72 14.45 10.78
CA ASP A 108 22.10 13.21 10.11
C ASP A 108 21.96 13.35 8.57
N ASP A 109 22.84 12.67 7.83
CA ASP A 109 23.01 12.74 6.37
C ASP A 109 21.75 12.41 5.52
N PHE A 110 20.61 12.17 6.19
CA PHE A 110 19.30 11.82 5.66
C PHE A 110 18.39 13.03 5.38
N ASP A 111 18.69 14.21 5.91
CA ASP A 111 17.87 15.42 5.65
C ASP A 111 18.26 16.16 4.35
N ALA A 112 19.19 15.60 3.57
CA ALA A 112 19.61 16.19 2.30
C ALA A 112 18.51 16.05 1.24
N LYS A 113 17.72 17.12 1.08
CA LYS A 113 16.55 17.11 0.20
C LYS A 113 16.96 16.86 -1.27
N GLN A 114 16.49 15.76 -1.84
CA GLN A 114 16.66 15.45 -3.26
C GLN A 114 15.84 16.41 -4.13
N ILE A 115 16.46 16.90 -5.21
CA ILE A 115 15.84 17.75 -6.22
C ILE A 115 16.10 17.19 -7.62
N THR A 116 15.15 17.40 -8.53
CA THR A 116 15.29 17.01 -9.94
C THR A 116 15.83 18.18 -10.74
N LEU A 117 16.95 17.96 -11.41
CA LEU A 117 17.60 18.90 -12.30
C LEU A 117 17.34 18.50 -13.76
N VAL A 118 16.71 19.39 -14.51
CA VAL A 118 16.34 19.13 -15.92
C VAL A 118 17.17 20.04 -16.82
N GLY A 119 18.02 19.42 -17.64
CA GLY A 119 18.79 20.07 -18.68
C GLY A 119 18.01 20.09 -19.99
N LEU A 120 17.72 21.28 -20.50
CA LEU A 120 17.00 21.49 -21.76
C LEU A 120 17.81 22.35 -22.72
N ASP A 121 17.64 22.13 -24.01
CA ASP A 121 18.11 23.07 -25.03
C ASP A 121 17.22 24.34 -24.96
N LEU A 122 17.78 25.41 -24.39
CA LEU A 122 17.08 26.67 -24.20
C LEU A 122 16.70 27.35 -25.53
N MET A 123 17.42 27.08 -26.62
CA MET A 123 17.06 27.56 -27.96
C MET A 123 15.86 26.79 -28.51
N ALA A 124 15.85 25.47 -28.36
CA ALA A 124 14.70 24.64 -28.74
C ALA A 124 13.45 25.01 -27.93
N LEU A 125 13.60 25.27 -26.63
CA LEU A 125 12.52 25.73 -25.76
C LEU A 125 11.96 27.10 -26.19
N ARG A 126 12.84 28.05 -26.56
CA ARG A 126 12.40 29.35 -27.10
C ARG A 126 11.65 29.18 -28.42
N ASN A 127 12.14 28.34 -29.33
CA ASN A 127 11.47 28.04 -30.59
C ASN A 127 10.09 27.40 -30.35
N LEU A 128 9.97 26.52 -29.36
CA LEU A 128 8.72 25.92 -28.94
C LEU A 128 7.72 26.96 -28.44
N SER A 129 8.16 27.89 -27.58
CA SER A 129 7.30 28.97 -27.06
C SER A 129 6.73 29.87 -28.17
N ASN A 130 7.54 30.12 -29.21
CA ASN A 130 7.10 30.86 -30.40
C ASN A 130 6.12 30.06 -31.27
N ALA A 131 6.24 28.73 -31.31
CA ALA A 131 5.42 27.85 -32.15
C ALA A 131 4.05 27.51 -31.55
N ARG A 132 3.92 27.46 -30.21
CA ARG A 132 2.65 27.14 -29.52
C ARG A 132 1.89 28.35 -28.98
N GLY A 133 2.47 29.55 -29.03
CA GLY A 133 1.95 30.69 -28.27
C GLY A 133 2.09 30.44 -26.75
N SER A 134 1.69 31.42 -25.93
CA SER A 134 1.84 31.41 -24.46
C SER A 134 1.04 30.31 -23.72
N SER A 135 0.45 29.37 -24.44
CA SER A 135 -0.41 28.33 -23.90
C SER A 135 0.34 26.99 -23.84
N GLY A 136 0.61 26.52 -22.62
CA GLY A 136 0.87 25.09 -22.37
C GLY A 136 2.32 24.60 -22.34
N VAL A 137 3.31 25.48 -22.38
CA VAL A 137 4.73 25.16 -22.15
C VAL A 137 5.24 25.99 -20.99
N ILE A 138 6.31 25.55 -20.30
CA ILE A 138 7.09 26.41 -19.40
C ILE A 138 7.47 27.65 -20.18
N THR A 139 6.65 28.68 -20.04
CA THR A 139 6.91 29.96 -20.67
C THR A 139 7.93 30.56 -19.74
N LEU A 140 9.11 30.87 -20.26
CA LEU A 140 10.11 31.63 -19.54
C LEU A 140 9.61 33.08 -19.40
N GLN A 141 8.45 33.27 -18.74
CA GLN A 141 8.01 34.56 -18.24
C GLN A 141 8.78 34.77 -16.95
N THR A 142 9.87 35.50 -17.10
CA THR A 142 10.69 36.00 -16.01
C THR A 142 10.03 37.27 -15.47
N GLN A 143 10.10 37.47 -14.15
CA GLN A 143 9.48 38.61 -13.47
C GLN A 143 10.03 39.96 -13.98
N ASP A 144 11.31 39.97 -14.39
CA ASP A 144 11.96 40.98 -15.20
C ASP A 144 12.41 40.32 -16.50
N GLN A 145 12.35 41.00 -17.66
CA GLN A 145 12.86 40.49 -18.96
C GLN A 145 14.39 40.28 -18.94
N ALA A 146 14.88 39.31 -18.17
CA ALA A 146 16.28 38.94 -18.10
C ALA A 146 16.65 38.19 -19.38
N ASP A 147 17.69 38.66 -20.07
CA ASP A 147 18.24 37.96 -21.23
C ASP A 147 18.71 36.57 -20.81
N ILE A 148 18.14 35.52 -21.43
CA ILE A 148 18.56 34.13 -21.27
C ILE A 148 20.02 34.02 -21.74
N GLN A 149 20.96 33.90 -20.81
CA GLN A 149 22.36 33.71 -21.14
C GLN A 149 22.62 32.26 -21.53
N LEU A 150 22.84 32.03 -22.83
CA LEU A 150 23.17 30.71 -23.35
C LEU A 150 24.60 30.32 -22.97
N GLY A 151 24.79 29.07 -22.55
CA GLY A 151 26.11 28.55 -22.19
C GLY A 151 26.66 29.03 -20.83
N ALA A 152 25.86 29.71 -20.01
CA ALA A 152 26.21 29.98 -18.61
C ALA A 152 26.21 28.66 -17.83
N ASN A 153 27.35 28.30 -17.23
CA ASN A 153 27.55 26.97 -16.66
C ASN A 153 26.86 26.77 -15.30
N ASP A 154 26.67 27.83 -14.53
CA ASP A 154 26.24 27.83 -13.12
C ASP A 154 24.85 28.43 -12.90
N GLN A 155 24.14 28.76 -13.97
CA GLN A 155 22.82 29.39 -13.92
C GLN A 155 21.68 28.37 -13.89
N VAL A 156 20.74 28.57 -12.97
CA VAL A 156 19.55 27.73 -12.80
C VAL A 156 18.29 28.59 -12.84
N TYR A 157 17.29 28.09 -13.57
CA TYR A 157 15.95 28.65 -13.63
C TYR A 157 15.05 27.84 -12.70
N LEU A 158 14.36 28.51 -11.76
CA LEU A 158 13.58 27.86 -10.71
C LEU A 158 12.09 28.10 -10.92
N THR A 159 11.24 27.12 -10.60
CA THR A 159 9.81 27.41 -10.43
C THR A 159 9.59 28.21 -9.14
N GLN A 160 8.47 28.94 -9.04
CA GLN A 160 8.11 29.66 -7.81
C GLN A 160 8.11 28.74 -6.56
N ALA A 161 7.62 27.51 -6.69
CA ALA A 161 7.65 26.52 -5.62
C ALA A 161 9.08 26.04 -5.27
N ALA A 162 10.05 26.10 -6.19
CA ALA A 162 11.45 25.81 -5.90
C ALA A 162 12.15 26.99 -5.20
N ALA A 163 11.83 28.22 -5.60
CA ALA A 163 12.32 29.43 -4.95
C ALA A 163 11.84 29.55 -3.50
N GLU A 164 10.53 29.32 -3.24
CA GLU A 164 9.97 29.29 -1.89
C GLU A 164 10.60 28.19 -1.02
N LEU A 165 10.87 27.01 -1.60
CA LEU A 165 11.52 25.91 -0.90
C LEU A 165 12.93 26.27 -0.42
N LEU A 166 13.69 26.96 -1.26
CA LEU A 166 15.05 27.38 -0.95
C LEU A 166 15.11 28.70 -0.17
N SER A 167 14.00 29.45 -0.13
CA SER A 167 13.95 30.82 0.39
C SER A 167 15.01 31.72 -0.27
N VAL A 168 15.12 31.63 -1.61
CA VAL A 168 16.07 32.37 -2.44
C VAL A 168 15.36 33.21 -3.49
N ASP A 169 15.94 34.35 -3.83
CA ASP A 169 15.48 35.26 -4.87
C ASP A 169 16.39 35.21 -6.12
N VAL A 170 15.98 35.93 -7.18
CA VAL A 170 16.77 36.03 -8.42
C VAL A 170 18.14 36.64 -8.13
N GLY A 171 19.21 35.97 -8.54
CA GLY A 171 20.60 36.37 -8.35
C GLY A 171 21.30 35.72 -7.16
N ASP A 172 20.56 35.07 -6.26
CA ASP A 172 21.14 34.44 -5.07
C ASP A 172 21.93 33.17 -5.43
N PRO A 173 23.09 32.93 -4.80
CA PRO A 173 23.80 31.67 -4.89
C PRO A 173 23.26 30.65 -3.89
N PHE A 174 23.21 29.38 -4.28
CA PHE A 174 22.93 28.26 -3.39
C PHE A 174 23.85 27.08 -3.71
N ASN A 175 24.14 26.24 -2.70
CA ASN A 175 24.94 25.04 -2.90
C ASN A 175 24.05 23.85 -3.20
N ALA A 176 24.45 23.05 -4.18
CA ALA A 176 23.81 21.77 -4.52
C ALA A 176 24.88 20.72 -4.77
N ILE A 177 24.60 19.48 -4.38
CA ILE A 177 25.45 18.33 -4.63
C ILE A 177 24.98 17.69 -5.93
N ILE A 178 25.82 17.72 -6.96
CA ILE A 178 25.55 17.10 -8.26
C ILE A 178 26.65 16.07 -8.51
N GLY A 179 26.27 14.80 -8.68
CA GLY A 179 27.23 13.70 -8.68
C GLY A 179 27.96 13.61 -7.33
N ASP A 180 29.27 13.38 -7.34
CA ASP A 180 30.09 13.28 -6.13
C ASP A 180 30.70 14.62 -5.67
N GLN A 181 30.21 15.76 -6.19
CA GLN A 181 30.77 17.10 -5.92
C GLN A 181 29.73 18.10 -5.44
N SER A 182 30.12 18.96 -4.48
CA SER A 182 29.35 20.14 -4.10
C SER A 182 29.65 21.28 -5.08
N ARG A 183 28.59 21.88 -5.65
CA ARG A 183 28.63 22.95 -6.64
C ARG A 183 27.80 24.13 -6.14
N THR A 184 28.29 25.34 -6.37
CA THR A 184 27.50 26.57 -6.17
C THR A 184 26.79 26.92 -7.46
N LEU A 185 25.47 27.09 -7.39
CA LEU A 185 24.58 27.45 -8.48
C LEU A 185 23.98 28.82 -8.20
N LYS A 186 23.66 29.58 -9.24
CA LYS A 186 23.07 30.91 -9.14
C LYS A 186 21.67 30.92 -9.74
N VAL A 187 20.70 31.51 -9.04
CA VAL A 187 19.34 31.67 -9.55
C VAL A 187 19.34 32.72 -10.67
N ALA A 188 19.10 32.29 -11.90
CA ALA A 188 19.05 33.17 -13.07
C ALA A 188 17.69 33.83 -13.23
N ALA A 189 16.60 33.07 -13.04
CA ALA A 189 15.25 33.60 -13.00
C ALA A 189 14.29 32.65 -12.28
N ILE A 190 13.17 33.20 -11.83
CA ILE A 190 12.03 32.46 -11.30
C ILE A 190 10.94 32.41 -12.38
N LEU A 191 10.48 31.20 -12.69
CA LEU A 191 9.54 30.87 -13.75
C LEU A 191 8.12 30.88 -13.20
N ILE A 192 7.24 31.57 -13.92
CA ILE A 192 5.79 31.59 -13.66
C ILE A 192 5.15 30.43 -14.46
N PRO A 193 4.50 29.46 -13.81
CA PRO A 193 3.83 28.36 -14.52
C PRO A 193 2.70 28.87 -15.42
N GLY A 194 2.57 28.31 -16.63
CA GLY A 194 1.41 28.57 -17.51
C GLY A 194 0.13 27.86 -17.06
N GLU A 195 -1.04 28.23 -17.62
CA GLU A 195 -2.37 27.76 -17.20
C GLU A 195 -2.60 26.23 -17.25
N LEU A 196 -1.85 25.46 -18.05
CA LEU A 196 -1.90 23.99 -18.07
C LEU A 196 -1.07 23.31 -16.97
N ASP A 197 -0.27 24.08 -16.23
CA ASP A 197 0.47 23.65 -15.03
C ASP A 197 -0.26 24.04 -13.72
N ALA A 198 -1.53 24.50 -13.78
CA ALA A 198 -2.32 24.90 -12.60
C ALA A 198 -2.56 23.79 -11.55
N GLY A 199 -2.03 22.57 -11.77
CA GLY A 199 -1.96 21.48 -10.79
C GLY A 199 -0.55 21.16 -10.26
N LYS A 200 0.54 21.68 -10.85
CA LYS A 200 1.93 21.36 -10.49
C LYS A 200 2.52 22.41 -9.55
N LYS A 201 2.34 22.21 -8.24
CA LYS A 201 3.17 22.87 -7.21
C LYS A 201 4.48 22.09 -7.01
N GLU A 202 5.25 21.87 -8.07
CA GLU A 202 6.50 21.11 -7.99
C GLU A 202 7.73 22.03 -8.06
N SER A 203 8.74 21.74 -7.25
CA SER A 203 10.02 22.42 -7.24
C SER A 203 10.90 21.87 -8.37
N VAL A 204 10.89 22.51 -9.53
CA VAL A 204 11.68 22.09 -10.71
C VAL A 204 12.88 23.01 -10.88
N PHE A 205 14.04 22.42 -11.13
CA PHE A 205 15.30 23.11 -11.37
C PHE A 205 15.69 22.92 -12.83
N LEU A 206 15.73 24.01 -13.60
CA LEU A 206 16.01 23.99 -15.03
C LEU A 206 17.38 24.59 -15.32
N MET A 207 18.12 23.96 -16.23
CA MET A 207 19.44 24.40 -16.64
C MET A 207 19.62 24.22 -18.15
N ASP A 208 20.60 24.92 -18.71
CA ASP A 208 21.03 24.68 -20.09
C ASP A 208 21.57 23.25 -20.25
N LEU A 209 21.19 22.58 -21.33
CA LEU A 209 21.55 21.17 -21.60
C LEU A 209 23.06 20.90 -21.48
N PRO A 210 23.96 21.72 -22.09
CA PRO A 210 25.40 21.50 -21.96
C PRO A 210 25.91 21.65 -20.52
N ALA A 211 25.27 22.49 -19.70
CA ALA A 211 25.67 22.68 -18.30
C ALA A 211 25.38 21.41 -17.47
N VAL A 212 24.18 20.83 -17.60
CA VAL A 212 23.82 19.57 -16.92
C VAL A 212 24.66 18.40 -17.42
N GLN A 213 24.91 18.33 -18.74
CA GLN A 213 25.78 17.32 -19.32
C GLN A 213 27.20 17.38 -18.76
N ARG A 214 27.75 18.58 -18.53
CA ARG A 214 29.06 18.75 -17.88
C ARG A 214 29.02 18.37 -16.41
N PHE A 215 28.03 18.85 -15.66
CA PHE A 215 27.94 18.58 -14.22
C PHE A 215 27.68 17.12 -13.88
N THR A 216 27.07 16.39 -14.80
CA THR A 216 26.83 14.96 -14.63
C THR A 216 27.90 14.08 -15.27
N ASP A 217 28.97 14.61 -15.87
CA ASP A 217 29.96 13.84 -16.65
C ASP A 217 29.32 13.03 -17.81
N GLN A 218 28.41 13.67 -18.55
CA GLN A 218 27.68 13.12 -19.71
C GLN A 218 27.72 14.02 -20.95
N PRO A 219 28.91 14.39 -21.48
CA PRO A 219 29.02 15.45 -22.49
C PRO A 219 28.32 15.16 -23.83
N ASN A 220 28.02 13.89 -24.14
CA ASN A 220 27.55 13.46 -25.46
C ASN A 220 26.32 12.55 -25.43
N ALA A 221 25.49 12.62 -24.39
CA ALA A 221 24.29 11.79 -24.28
C ALA A 221 23.10 12.59 -23.76
N VAL A 222 21.91 12.21 -24.21
CA VAL A 222 20.62 12.70 -23.70
C VAL A 222 19.75 11.52 -23.27
N ASP A 223 18.88 11.71 -22.29
CA ASP A 223 18.06 10.62 -21.77
C ASP A 223 16.84 10.35 -22.66
N ARG A 224 16.27 11.41 -23.24
CA ARG A 224 15.16 11.32 -24.20
C ARG A 224 15.10 12.54 -25.10
N VAL A 225 14.27 12.46 -26.14
CA VAL A 225 13.88 13.58 -26.99
C VAL A 225 12.36 13.71 -26.95
N ASP A 226 11.86 14.82 -26.46
CA ASP A 226 10.44 15.16 -26.45
C ASP A 226 10.10 15.83 -27.79
N LEU A 227 9.13 15.30 -28.52
CA LEU A 227 8.65 15.85 -29.78
C LEU A 227 7.33 16.59 -29.57
N PHE A 228 7.26 17.81 -30.10
CA PHE A 228 6.08 18.67 -30.04
C PHE A 228 5.55 18.93 -31.44
N VAL A 229 4.29 18.57 -31.64
CA VAL A 229 3.54 18.89 -32.85
C VAL A 229 2.81 20.23 -32.61
N PRO A 230 2.88 21.17 -33.57
CA PRO A 230 2.18 22.45 -33.49
C PRO A 230 0.68 22.25 -33.36
N GLU A 231 0.03 23.14 -32.61
CA GLU A 231 -1.42 23.16 -32.50
C GLU A 231 -2.07 23.75 -33.76
N GLY A 232 -3.26 23.25 -34.11
CA GLY A 232 -4.01 23.70 -35.29
C GLY A 232 -4.85 22.59 -35.92
N SER A 233 -5.64 22.95 -36.93
CA SER A 233 -6.53 22.00 -37.64
C SER A 233 -5.80 20.86 -38.36
N ALA A 234 -4.51 21.04 -38.66
CA ALA A 234 -3.66 20.02 -39.30
C ALA A 234 -2.85 19.16 -38.32
N ARG A 235 -2.99 19.36 -37.00
CA ARG A 235 -2.18 18.66 -35.97
C ARG A 235 -2.27 17.14 -36.11
N ASP A 236 -3.48 16.61 -36.28
CA ASP A 236 -3.70 15.16 -36.36
C ASP A 236 -3.06 14.57 -37.61
N GLN A 237 -3.14 15.27 -38.74
CA GLN A 237 -2.46 14.86 -39.99
C GLN A 237 -0.95 14.88 -39.83
N ILE A 238 -0.39 15.93 -39.21
CA ILE A 238 1.06 16.02 -38.97
C ILE A 238 1.51 14.90 -38.02
N MET A 239 0.75 14.64 -36.96
CA MET A 239 1.02 13.56 -36.01
C MET A 239 1.04 12.19 -36.71
N GLU A 240 0.10 11.91 -37.60
CA GLU A 240 0.07 10.67 -38.39
C GLU A 240 1.34 10.51 -39.25
N HIS A 241 1.73 11.55 -39.98
CA HIS A 241 2.97 11.53 -40.77
C HIS A 241 4.23 11.38 -39.89
N VAL A 242 4.24 11.97 -38.69
CA VAL A 242 5.37 11.79 -37.75
C VAL A 242 5.48 10.33 -37.34
N LEU A 243 4.35 9.67 -37.02
CA LEU A 243 4.33 8.27 -36.62
C LEU A 243 4.80 7.35 -37.75
N GLU A 244 4.33 7.56 -38.98
CA GLU A 244 4.79 6.80 -40.16
C GLU A 244 6.32 6.92 -40.36
N ARG A 245 6.90 8.09 -40.10
CA ARG A 245 8.36 8.31 -40.20
C ARG A 245 9.11 7.64 -39.07
N LEU A 246 8.56 7.64 -37.86
CA LEU A 246 9.17 6.98 -36.71
C LEU A 246 9.06 5.44 -36.80
N GLU A 247 8.03 4.90 -37.45
CA GLU A 247 7.88 3.46 -37.72
C GLU A 247 8.93 2.92 -38.71
N GLN A 248 9.48 3.79 -39.58
CA GLN A 248 10.55 3.42 -40.52
C GLN A 248 11.93 3.35 -39.86
N LEU A 249 12.07 3.85 -38.63
CA LEU A 249 13.32 3.75 -37.88
C LEU A 249 13.53 2.33 -37.36
N ASP A 250 14.80 1.93 -37.22
CA ASP A 250 15.15 0.63 -36.68
C ASP A 250 14.61 0.47 -35.25
N SER A 251 13.61 -0.39 -35.09
CA SER A 251 12.95 -0.72 -33.80
C SER A 251 13.91 -1.30 -32.75
N GLN A 252 15.09 -1.79 -33.14
CA GLN A 252 16.13 -2.24 -32.21
C GLN A 252 16.93 -1.07 -31.62
N GLN A 253 16.87 0.11 -32.23
CA GLN A 253 17.63 1.29 -31.82
C GLN A 253 16.76 2.40 -31.26
N TRP A 254 15.54 2.54 -31.79
CA TRP A 254 14.61 3.61 -31.44
C TRP A 254 13.33 3.04 -30.85
N VAL A 255 12.90 3.62 -29.74
CA VAL A 255 11.59 3.35 -29.13
C VAL A 255 10.89 4.69 -28.97
N TRP A 256 9.67 4.76 -29.43
CA TRP A 256 8.83 5.93 -29.28
C TRP A 256 7.50 5.54 -28.66
N MET A 257 6.90 6.47 -27.94
CA MET A 257 5.59 6.28 -27.33
C MET A 257 4.86 7.62 -27.27
N ARG A 258 3.54 7.61 -27.46
CA ARG A 258 2.73 8.81 -27.21
C ARG A 258 2.76 9.14 -25.72
N SER A 259 2.78 10.41 -25.36
CA SER A 259 2.83 10.80 -23.95
C SER A 259 1.63 10.29 -23.15
N ASP A 260 0.45 10.15 -23.78
CA ASP A 260 -0.72 9.55 -23.16
C ASP A 260 -0.60 8.04 -22.98
N GLU A 261 0.03 7.33 -23.93
CA GLU A 261 0.35 5.91 -23.80
C GLU A 261 1.40 5.70 -22.68
N GLN A 262 2.41 6.56 -22.59
CA GLN A 262 3.40 6.53 -21.52
C GLN A 262 2.76 6.81 -20.16
N ARG A 263 1.82 7.76 -20.07
CA ARG A 263 1.02 7.99 -18.85
C ARG A 263 0.17 6.78 -18.51
N GLN A 264 -0.49 6.16 -19.48
CA GLN A 264 -1.28 4.95 -19.25
C GLN A 264 -0.41 3.76 -18.85
N ALA A 265 0.76 3.57 -19.47
CA ALA A 265 1.72 2.54 -19.12
C ALA A 265 2.25 2.75 -17.68
N THR A 266 2.60 4.00 -17.33
CA THR A 266 3.06 4.36 -15.98
C THR A 266 1.93 4.22 -14.95
N GLN A 267 0.68 4.54 -15.32
CA GLN A 267 -0.50 4.30 -14.47
C GLN A 267 -0.78 2.80 -14.31
N ALA A 268 -0.62 2.02 -15.38
CA ALA A 268 -0.75 0.56 -15.38
C ALA A 268 0.27 -0.08 -14.43
N MET A 269 1.47 0.49 -14.28
CA MET A 269 2.46 0.03 -13.29
C MET A 269 1.90 0.07 -11.87
N THR A 270 1.18 1.14 -11.50
CA THR A 270 0.56 1.25 -10.16
C THR A 270 -0.84 0.64 -10.07
N ALA A 271 -1.43 0.19 -11.18
CA ALA A 271 -2.82 -0.28 -11.23
C ALA A 271 -3.02 -1.53 -10.36
N ALA A 272 -2.08 -2.48 -10.40
CA ALA A 272 -2.13 -3.68 -9.56
C ALA A 272 -2.15 -3.30 -8.07
N PHE A 273 -1.27 -2.39 -7.65
CA PHE A 273 -1.20 -1.90 -6.27
C PHE A 273 -2.48 -1.15 -5.85
N ARG A 274 -2.99 -0.24 -6.69
CA ARG A 274 -4.26 0.48 -6.45
C ARG A 274 -5.43 -0.49 -6.29
N MET A 275 -5.51 -1.50 -7.16
CA MET A 275 -6.56 -2.50 -7.13
C MET A 275 -6.44 -3.39 -5.88
N ASN A 276 -5.21 -3.75 -5.48
CA ASN A 276 -4.90 -4.49 -4.26
C ASN A 276 -5.44 -3.75 -3.02
N LEU A 277 -5.09 -2.46 -2.87
CA LEU A 277 -5.58 -1.62 -1.78
C LEU A 277 -7.10 -1.42 -1.83
N THR A 278 -7.68 -1.29 -3.02
CA THR A 278 -9.13 -1.17 -3.20
C THR A 278 -9.84 -2.42 -2.71
N ILE A 279 -9.34 -3.62 -3.03
CA ILE A 279 -9.94 -4.88 -2.59
C ILE A 279 -9.77 -5.08 -1.08
N LEU A 280 -8.60 -4.77 -0.51
CA LEU A 280 -8.38 -4.77 0.94
C LEU A 280 -9.33 -3.80 1.66
N SER A 281 -9.60 -2.64 1.07
CA SER A 281 -10.61 -1.71 1.58
C SER A 281 -12.03 -2.28 1.49
N GLY A 282 -12.34 -3.04 0.43
CA GLY A 282 -13.59 -3.78 0.28
C GLY A 282 -13.77 -4.88 1.34
N LEU A 283 -12.68 -5.54 1.75
CA LEU A 283 -12.71 -6.52 2.83
C LEU A 283 -13.00 -5.84 4.19
N SER A 284 -12.42 -4.65 4.42
CA SER A 284 -12.72 -3.83 5.61
C SER A 284 -14.17 -3.33 5.62
N LEU A 285 -14.75 -3.09 4.45
CA LEU A 285 -16.18 -2.74 4.31
C LEU A 285 -17.09 -3.87 4.79
N ILE A 286 -16.73 -5.13 4.54
CA ILE A 286 -17.49 -6.30 5.04
C ILE A 286 -17.49 -6.30 6.59
N VAL A 287 -16.35 -5.97 7.21
CA VAL A 287 -16.23 -5.87 8.67
C VAL A 287 -17.09 -4.73 9.24
N GLY A 288 -17.04 -3.55 8.63
CA GLY A 288 -17.87 -2.40 9.03
C GLY A 288 -19.36 -2.66 8.86
N LEU A 289 -19.75 -3.26 7.72
CA LEU A 289 -21.12 -3.70 7.44
C LEU A 289 -21.63 -4.69 8.48
N TYR A 290 -20.79 -5.68 8.83
CA TYR A 290 -21.11 -6.67 9.86
C TYR A 290 -21.39 -6.02 11.23
N LEU A 291 -20.61 -5.03 11.64
CA LEU A 291 -20.85 -4.30 12.90
C LEU A 291 -22.19 -3.57 12.90
N ILE A 292 -22.53 -2.90 11.79
CA ILE A 292 -23.80 -2.17 11.67
C ILE A 292 -24.98 -3.16 11.71
N LEU A 293 -24.85 -4.31 11.02
CA LEU A 293 -25.85 -5.38 11.06
C LEU A 293 -26.09 -5.88 12.49
N GLN A 294 -25.01 -6.20 13.23
CA GLN A 294 -25.14 -6.63 14.62
C GLN A 294 -25.81 -5.56 15.50
N ALA A 295 -25.46 -4.28 15.33
CA ALA A 295 -26.04 -3.18 16.09
C ALA A 295 -27.56 -3.09 15.89
N LEU A 296 -28.00 -3.11 14.63
CA LEU A 296 -29.41 -2.93 14.30
C LEU A 296 -30.26 -4.17 14.65
N GLU A 297 -29.71 -5.37 14.51
CA GLU A 297 -30.35 -6.58 15.04
C GLU A 297 -30.55 -6.51 16.56
N ALA A 298 -29.58 -5.98 17.30
CA ALA A 298 -29.71 -5.77 18.74
C ALA A 298 -30.77 -4.71 19.08
N ALA A 299 -30.87 -3.65 18.28
CA ALA A 299 -31.88 -2.59 18.45
C ALA A 299 -33.32 -3.11 18.29
N VAL A 300 -33.57 -3.92 17.25
CA VAL A 300 -34.92 -4.43 16.95
C VAL A 300 -35.44 -5.34 18.05
N VAL A 301 -34.57 -6.17 18.60
CA VAL A 301 -34.99 -7.16 19.59
C VAL A 301 -35.37 -6.55 20.92
N ARG A 302 -34.75 -5.43 21.29
CA ARG A 302 -35.16 -4.66 22.47
C ARG A 302 -36.60 -4.16 22.38
N ARG A 303 -37.13 -3.94 21.18
CA ARG A 303 -38.45 -3.33 20.97
C ARG A 303 -39.48 -4.32 20.44
N ARG A 304 -39.19 -5.63 20.46
CA ARG A 304 -40.16 -6.67 20.05
C ARG A 304 -41.45 -6.64 20.87
N SER A 305 -41.37 -6.37 22.17
CA SER A 305 -42.55 -6.21 23.03
C SER A 305 -43.37 -4.98 22.62
N GLU A 306 -42.74 -3.84 22.38
CA GLU A 306 -43.41 -2.62 21.88
C GLU A 306 -44.11 -2.89 20.54
N ILE A 307 -43.43 -3.59 19.62
CA ILE A 307 -43.99 -3.98 18.32
C ILE A 307 -45.20 -4.90 18.50
N GLY A 308 -45.12 -5.86 19.43
CA GLY A 308 -46.22 -6.74 19.79
C GLY A 308 -47.44 -5.98 20.31
N THR A 309 -47.23 -5.03 21.22
CA THR A 309 -48.29 -4.17 21.77
C THR A 309 -48.91 -3.29 20.69
N LEU A 310 -48.10 -2.66 19.83
CA LEU A 310 -48.60 -1.86 18.71
C LEU A 310 -49.43 -2.72 17.75
N ARG A 311 -48.98 -3.93 17.42
CA ARG A 311 -49.77 -4.87 16.62
C ARG A 311 -51.08 -5.28 17.30
N ALA A 312 -51.09 -5.46 18.62
CA ALA A 312 -52.29 -5.78 19.39
C ALA A 312 -53.29 -4.60 19.42
N LEU A 313 -52.79 -3.36 19.39
CA LEU A 313 -53.59 -2.13 19.28
C LEU A 313 -54.12 -1.85 17.86
N GLY A 314 -53.84 -2.73 16.88
CA GLY A 314 -54.37 -2.64 15.52
C GLY A 314 -53.46 -1.96 14.50
N PHE A 315 -52.21 -1.63 14.84
CA PHE A 315 -51.27 -1.09 13.86
C PHE A 315 -50.88 -2.15 12.80
N THR A 316 -50.87 -1.75 11.53
CA THR A 316 -50.56 -2.66 10.41
C THR A 316 -49.05 -2.97 10.32
N PRO A 317 -48.66 -4.16 9.83
CA PRO A 317 -47.25 -4.53 9.65
C PRO A 317 -46.46 -3.54 8.78
N GLN A 318 -47.09 -3.02 7.72
CA GLN A 318 -46.49 -2.05 6.81
C GLN A 318 -46.18 -0.72 7.52
N TRP A 319 -47.06 -0.30 8.42
CA TRP A 319 -46.86 0.91 9.21
C TRP A 319 -45.67 0.77 10.16
N ILE A 320 -45.59 -0.36 10.88
CA ILE A 320 -44.48 -0.65 11.80
C ILE A 320 -43.16 -0.72 11.03
N GLN A 321 -43.15 -1.36 9.85
CA GLN A 321 -41.97 -1.41 8.97
C GLN A 321 -41.53 0.00 8.55
N ARG A 322 -42.44 0.86 8.09
CA ARG A 322 -42.11 2.24 7.69
C ARG A 322 -41.54 3.05 8.86
N MET A 323 -42.18 3.00 10.03
CA MET A 323 -41.70 3.68 11.21
C MET A 323 -40.26 3.25 11.57
N TRP A 324 -39.99 1.95 11.52
CA TRP A 324 -38.68 1.39 11.83
C TRP A 324 -37.60 1.76 10.80
N LEU A 325 -37.97 1.77 9.52
CA LEU A 325 -37.09 2.21 8.45
C LEU A 325 -36.68 3.68 8.64
N ILE A 326 -37.63 4.56 8.98
CA ILE A 326 -37.31 5.98 9.24
C ILE A 326 -36.38 6.10 10.45
N GLU A 327 -36.60 5.33 11.51
CA GLU A 327 -35.70 5.32 12.68
C GLU A 327 -34.30 4.80 12.34
N SER A 328 -34.20 3.75 11.53
CA SER A 328 -32.92 3.23 11.05
C SER A 328 -32.19 4.23 10.16
N VAL A 329 -32.92 5.00 9.34
CA VAL A 329 -32.35 6.11 8.56
C VAL A 329 -31.85 7.23 9.47
N LEU A 330 -32.59 7.59 10.52
CA LEU A 330 -32.17 8.63 11.47
C LEU A 330 -30.93 8.22 12.26
N LEU A 331 -30.93 7.01 12.84
CA LEU A 331 -29.77 6.46 13.54
C LEU A 331 -28.57 6.31 12.60
N GLY A 332 -28.82 5.82 11.38
CA GLY A 332 -27.84 5.70 10.30
C GLY A 332 -27.25 7.05 9.91
N SER A 333 -28.05 8.11 9.84
CA SER A 333 -27.61 9.46 9.47
C SER A 333 -26.76 10.09 10.58
N ILE A 334 -27.21 10.02 11.84
CA ILE A 334 -26.45 10.53 13.00
C ILE A 334 -25.15 9.75 13.18
N GLY A 335 -25.24 8.42 13.11
CA GLY A 335 -24.08 7.54 13.16
C GLY A 335 -23.11 7.80 12.03
N SER A 336 -23.58 8.01 10.79
CA SER A 336 -22.73 8.36 9.65
C SER A 336 -22.05 9.71 9.83
N ALA A 337 -22.75 10.74 10.30
CA ALA A 337 -22.16 12.05 10.54
C ALA A 337 -21.02 12.00 11.58
N LEU A 338 -21.26 11.32 12.70
CA LEU A 338 -20.23 11.09 13.72
C LEU A 338 -19.10 10.18 13.20
N GLY A 339 -19.45 9.16 12.41
CA GLY A 339 -18.51 8.24 11.81
C GLY A 339 -17.58 8.92 10.81
N LEU A 340 -18.07 9.88 10.03
CA LEU A 340 -17.22 10.69 9.14
C LEU A 340 -16.22 11.52 9.93
N LEU A 341 -16.63 12.13 11.05
CA LEU A 341 -15.74 12.89 11.92
C LEU A 341 -14.65 11.98 12.52
N ILE A 342 -15.04 10.86 13.12
CA ILE A 342 -14.11 9.89 13.72
C ILE A 342 -13.20 9.29 12.64
N GLY A 343 -13.76 8.91 11.49
CA GLY A 343 -13.01 8.36 10.37
C GLY A 343 -12.00 9.34 9.79
N TRP A 344 -12.35 10.63 9.72
CA TRP A 344 -11.42 11.68 9.33
C TRP A 344 -10.27 11.84 10.33
N LEU A 345 -10.56 11.85 11.64
CA LEU A 345 -9.54 11.91 12.70
C LEU A 345 -8.59 10.70 12.65
N LEU A 346 -9.15 9.49 12.49
CA LEU A 346 -8.36 8.26 12.31
C LEU A 346 -7.51 8.31 11.04
N ALA A 347 -8.07 8.83 9.95
CA ALA A 347 -7.34 8.99 8.69
C ALA A 347 -6.16 9.95 8.82
N GLN A 348 -6.23 11.00 9.66
CA GLN A 348 -5.07 11.87 9.86
C GLN A 348 -3.86 11.12 10.42
N GLY A 349 -4.06 10.32 11.47
CA GLY A 349 -2.98 9.50 12.03
C GLY A 349 -2.45 8.48 11.02
N THR A 350 -3.37 7.88 10.26
CA THR A 350 -3.02 6.88 9.23
C THR A 350 -2.25 7.49 8.07
N VAL A 351 -2.70 8.64 7.54
CA VAL A 351 -2.07 9.35 6.41
C VAL A 351 -0.73 9.94 6.82
N GLN A 352 -0.57 10.45 8.04
CA GLN A 352 0.74 10.88 8.52
C GLN A 352 1.74 9.71 8.59
N ALA A 353 1.29 8.54 9.05
CA ALA A 353 2.12 7.34 9.03
C ALA A 353 2.47 6.89 7.60
N ILE A 354 1.50 6.88 6.68
CA ILE A 354 1.73 6.60 5.25
C ILE A 354 2.70 7.62 4.65
N ALA A 355 2.50 8.91 4.89
CA ALA A 355 3.31 9.98 4.32
C ALA A 355 4.77 9.88 4.77
N ARG A 356 5.03 9.57 6.05
CA ARG A 356 6.40 9.31 6.55
C ARG A 356 7.06 8.17 5.78
N THR A 357 6.34 7.07 5.58
CA THR A 357 6.83 5.90 4.83
C THR A 357 7.05 6.19 3.35
N VAL A 358 6.08 6.82 2.68
CA VAL A 358 6.16 7.15 1.25
C VAL A 358 7.28 8.15 1.01
N ASN A 359 7.44 9.15 1.88
CA ASN A 359 8.53 10.11 1.78
C ASN A 359 9.90 9.45 1.99
N ALA A 360 9.99 8.43 2.84
CA ALA A 360 11.22 7.67 3.02
C ALA A 360 11.60 6.78 1.82
N LEU A 361 10.64 6.43 0.93
CA LEU A 361 10.85 5.44 -0.14
C LEU A 361 10.74 5.98 -1.57
N TYR A 362 9.88 6.98 -1.82
CA TYR A 362 9.46 7.38 -3.17
C TYR A 362 9.52 8.90 -3.43
N MET A 363 10.41 9.61 -2.70
CA MET A 363 10.57 11.07 -2.63
C MET A 363 9.63 11.79 -1.67
N ASN A 364 10.10 12.93 -1.17
CA ASN A 364 9.37 13.94 -0.39
C ASN A 364 8.12 14.46 -1.13
N THR A 365 7.06 13.67 -1.16
CA THR A 365 5.72 14.17 -1.45
C THR A 365 5.29 15.04 -0.28
N THR A 366 4.91 16.29 -0.56
CA THR A 366 4.41 17.20 0.47
C THR A 366 3.25 16.51 1.18
N ALA A 367 3.43 16.21 2.47
CA ALA A 367 2.44 15.51 3.27
C ALA A 367 1.17 16.35 3.34
N THR A 368 0.26 16.18 2.38
CA THR A 368 -1.07 16.73 2.50
C THR A 368 -1.78 15.86 3.51
N ALA A 369 -1.99 16.40 4.71
CA ALA A 369 -2.98 15.91 5.68
C ALA A 369 -4.21 15.39 4.93
N ALA A 370 -4.86 14.33 5.44
CA ALA A 370 -5.99 13.69 4.78
C ALA A 370 -7.08 14.73 4.52
N ARG A 371 -7.08 15.34 3.32
CA ARG A 371 -7.95 16.46 3.03
C ARG A 371 -9.35 15.93 3.04
N TRP A 372 -10.27 16.69 3.63
CA TRP A 372 -11.67 16.33 3.62
C TRP A 372 -12.11 16.21 2.16
N ASP A 373 -12.43 14.99 1.73
CA ASP A 373 -12.95 14.74 0.40
C ASP A 373 -14.47 14.53 0.47
N ALA A 374 -15.20 15.41 -0.21
CA ALA A 374 -16.66 15.40 -0.19
C ALA A 374 -17.25 14.18 -0.90
N GLN A 375 -16.60 13.66 -1.96
CA GLN A 375 -17.11 12.51 -2.71
C GLN A 375 -17.03 11.24 -1.86
N GLU A 376 -15.87 11.00 -1.24
CA GLU A 376 -15.64 9.86 -0.35
C GLU A 376 -16.50 9.96 0.92
N ALA A 377 -16.67 11.16 1.48
CA ALA A 377 -17.54 11.38 2.63
C ALA A 377 -19.01 11.11 2.28
N THR A 378 -19.47 11.57 1.12
CA THR A 378 -20.84 11.33 0.64
C THR A 378 -21.08 9.85 0.38
N LEU A 379 -20.14 9.15 -0.25
CA LEU A 379 -20.22 7.71 -0.47
C LEU A 379 -20.25 6.94 0.86
N ALA A 380 -19.38 7.28 1.81
CA ALA A 380 -19.35 6.63 3.13
C ALA A 380 -20.64 6.87 3.92
N ALA A 381 -21.19 8.08 3.89
CA ALA A 381 -22.46 8.40 4.53
C ALA A 381 -23.64 7.68 3.86
N LEU A 382 -23.72 7.70 2.53
CA LEU A 382 -24.75 6.97 1.78
C LEU A 382 -24.69 5.48 2.08
N MET A 383 -23.49 4.90 2.09
CA MET A 383 -23.28 3.49 2.45
C MET A 383 -23.74 3.22 3.89
N GLY A 384 -23.34 4.05 4.86
CA GLY A 384 -23.80 3.92 6.25
C GLY A 384 -25.31 3.94 6.39
N ILE A 385 -25.99 4.83 5.67
CA ILE A 385 -27.46 4.95 5.65
C ILE A 385 -28.12 3.77 4.95
N VAL A 386 -27.67 3.39 3.74
CA VAL A 386 -28.21 2.26 2.97
C VAL A 386 -28.03 0.96 3.73
N VAL A 387 -26.86 0.75 4.31
CA VAL A 387 -26.58 -0.41 5.15
C VAL A 387 -27.49 -0.41 6.37
N SER A 388 -27.67 0.73 7.04
CA SER A 388 -28.57 0.83 8.18
C SER A 388 -30.02 0.53 7.80
N LEU A 389 -30.44 0.97 6.62
CA LEU A 389 -31.76 0.67 6.07
C LEU A 389 -31.93 -0.83 5.81
N LEU A 390 -31.00 -1.46 5.10
CA LEU A 390 -31.03 -2.90 4.77
C LEU A 390 -30.98 -3.77 6.04
N ALA A 391 -30.10 -3.40 6.98
CA ALA A 391 -29.93 -4.06 8.26
C ALA A 391 -31.16 -3.90 9.16
N GLY A 392 -31.83 -2.74 9.13
CA GLY A 392 -33.09 -2.53 9.84
C GLY A 392 -34.28 -3.25 9.18
N TRP A 393 -34.24 -3.43 7.85
CA TRP A 393 -35.37 -3.99 7.10
C TRP A 393 -35.62 -5.45 7.40
N VAL A 394 -34.58 -6.30 7.42
CA VAL A 394 -34.72 -7.75 7.63
C VAL A 394 -35.37 -8.05 9.00
N PRO A 395 -34.88 -7.52 10.13
CA PRO A 395 -35.50 -7.73 11.42
C PRO A 395 -36.86 -7.05 11.55
N ALA A 396 -37.07 -5.88 10.93
CA ALA A 396 -38.36 -5.19 10.97
C ALA A 396 -39.45 -5.99 10.24
N LYS A 397 -39.12 -6.63 9.11
CA LYS A 397 -40.03 -7.52 8.40
C LYS A 397 -40.42 -8.73 9.25
N ASP A 398 -39.43 -9.35 9.92
CA ASP A 398 -39.66 -10.49 10.80
C ASP A 398 -40.48 -10.10 12.04
N ALA A 399 -40.21 -8.95 12.64
CA ALA A 399 -40.94 -8.44 13.80
C ALA A 399 -42.37 -8.01 13.44
N ALA A 400 -42.57 -7.42 12.27
CA ALA A 400 -43.88 -7.00 11.81
C ALA A 400 -44.76 -8.17 11.37
N SER A 401 -44.17 -9.31 10.96
CA SER A 401 -44.91 -10.52 10.57
C SER A 401 -45.20 -11.46 11.74
N THR A 402 -44.53 -11.31 12.89
CA THR A 402 -44.74 -12.16 14.07
C THR A 402 -46.10 -11.88 14.74
N PRO A 403 -46.94 -12.91 15.00
CA PRO A 403 -48.25 -12.74 15.63
C PRO A 403 -48.19 -11.99 16.98
N PRO A 404 -49.16 -11.10 17.30
CA PRO A 404 -49.11 -10.25 18.49
C PRO A 404 -48.97 -11.04 19.79
N ILE A 405 -49.67 -12.17 19.89
CA ILE A 405 -49.63 -13.02 21.09
C ILE A 405 -48.27 -13.67 21.31
N GLN A 406 -47.53 -13.99 20.23
CA GLN A 406 -46.17 -14.52 20.31
C GLN A 406 -45.16 -13.42 20.65
N ALA A 407 -45.37 -12.20 20.16
CA ALA A 407 -44.54 -11.04 20.51
C ALA A 407 -44.70 -10.61 21.98
N ILE A 408 -45.90 -10.73 22.55
CA ILE A 408 -46.22 -10.33 23.93
C ILE A 408 -45.87 -11.42 24.95
N ARG A 409 -46.18 -12.70 24.68
CA ARG A 409 -45.93 -13.78 25.65
C ARG A 409 -44.44 -14.05 25.93
N GLN A 410 -43.52 -13.52 25.12
CA GLN A 410 -42.09 -13.90 25.17
C GLN A 410 -41.92 -15.43 25.28
N GLU A 411 -42.87 -16.21 24.74
CA GLU A 411 -42.89 -17.65 24.98
C GLU A 411 -41.70 -18.26 24.25
N ARG A 412 -40.86 -18.93 25.05
CA ARG A 412 -39.70 -19.73 24.64
C ARG A 412 -40.11 -20.71 23.54
N LEU A 413 -40.01 -20.30 22.28
CA LEU A 413 -40.00 -21.21 21.15
C LEU A 413 -38.75 -20.94 20.33
N GLY A 414 -37.74 -21.76 20.60
CA GLY A 414 -36.48 -21.88 19.88
C GLY A 414 -36.64 -22.39 18.46
N THR A 415 -37.54 -21.80 17.68
CA THR A 415 -37.65 -22.03 16.24
C THR A 415 -37.88 -20.69 15.54
N GLN A 416 -36.93 -19.76 15.69
CA GLN A 416 -36.50 -19.12 14.45
C GLN A 416 -35.97 -20.27 13.61
N LYS A 417 -36.80 -20.78 12.68
CA LYS A 417 -36.34 -21.53 11.52
C LYS A 417 -35.37 -20.60 10.81
N THR A 418 -34.12 -20.54 11.27
CA THR A 418 -33.07 -19.86 10.52
C THR A 418 -32.93 -20.72 9.27
N HIS A 419 -33.50 -20.26 8.16
CA HIS A 419 -33.29 -20.84 6.84
C HIS A 419 -31.77 -20.96 6.53
N PHE A 420 -30.91 -20.27 7.27
CA PHE A 420 -29.45 -20.27 7.20
C PHE A 420 -28.72 -21.32 8.06
N ASN A 421 -29.28 -22.51 8.31
CA ASN A 421 -28.48 -23.62 8.83
C ASN A 421 -27.69 -24.28 7.70
N HIS A 422 -26.70 -23.55 7.17
CA HIS A 422 -26.07 -23.84 5.91
C HIS A 422 -24.60 -24.25 6.08
N THR A 423 -24.32 -25.21 6.98
CA THR A 423 -23.01 -25.89 7.04
C THR A 423 -22.60 -26.40 5.66
N LYS A 424 -23.57 -26.87 4.86
CA LYS A 424 -23.36 -27.24 3.45
C LYS A 424 -22.84 -26.09 2.60
N TRP A 425 -23.38 -24.87 2.72
CA TRP A 425 -22.86 -23.71 1.97
C TRP A 425 -21.52 -23.25 2.50
N GLY A 426 -21.27 -23.33 3.81
CA GLY A 426 -19.94 -23.08 4.37
C GLY A 426 -18.89 -24.02 3.78
N LEU A 427 -19.21 -25.32 3.66
CA LEU A 427 -18.35 -26.31 3.00
C LEU A 427 -18.21 -26.07 1.49
N LEU A 428 -19.30 -25.70 0.80
CA LEU A 428 -19.26 -25.34 -0.62
C LEU A 428 -18.37 -24.12 -0.86
N LEU A 429 -18.48 -23.07 -0.02
CA LEU A 429 -17.62 -21.89 -0.10
C LEU A 429 -16.17 -22.23 0.22
N ALA A 430 -15.90 -23.12 1.18
CA ALA A 430 -14.54 -23.60 1.42
C ALA A 430 -13.98 -24.38 0.21
N ALA A 431 -14.81 -25.19 -0.46
CA ALA A 431 -14.43 -25.86 -1.70
C ALA A 431 -14.19 -24.86 -2.84
N PHE A 432 -15.04 -23.84 -3.00
CA PHE A 432 -14.82 -22.75 -3.97
C PHE A 432 -13.57 -21.94 -3.64
N ALA A 433 -13.26 -21.71 -2.37
CA ALA A 433 -12.03 -21.06 -1.96
C ALA A 433 -10.80 -21.88 -2.40
N TRP A 434 -10.84 -23.19 -2.16
CA TRP A 434 -9.78 -24.11 -2.57
C TRP A 434 -9.65 -24.19 -4.10
N LEU A 435 -10.76 -24.19 -4.85
CA LEU A 435 -10.73 -24.17 -6.32
C LEU A 435 -10.22 -22.83 -6.87
N ALA A 436 -10.68 -21.70 -6.31
CA ALA A 436 -10.28 -20.37 -6.74
C ALA A 436 -8.78 -20.10 -6.57
N HIS A 437 -8.13 -20.77 -5.61
CA HIS A 437 -6.69 -20.71 -5.40
C HIS A 437 -5.89 -21.14 -6.66
N PHE A 438 -6.41 -22.06 -7.46
CA PHE A 438 -5.73 -22.55 -8.67
C PHE A 438 -5.98 -21.70 -9.93
N LEU A 439 -6.78 -20.64 -9.84
CA LEU A 439 -7.01 -19.75 -10.98
C LEU A 439 -5.72 -19.00 -11.33
N PRO A 440 -5.33 -18.96 -12.62
CA PRO A 440 -4.16 -18.20 -13.04
C PRO A 440 -4.39 -16.69 -12.84
N PRO A 441 -3.31 -15.91 -12.69
CA PRO A 441 -3.43 -14.46 -12.65
C PRO A 441 -3.97 -13.93 -13.98
N VAL A 442 -4.77 -12.87 -13.91
CA VAL A 442 -5.20 -12.14 -15.10
C VAL A 442 -4.03 -11.27 -15.57
N GLU A 443 -3.60 -11.40 -16.82
CA GLU A 443 -2.55 -10.57 -17.39
C GLU A 443 -3.11 -9.18 -17.73
N LEU A 444 -2.46 -8.14 -17.21
CA LEU A 444 -2.70 -6.74 -17.55
C LEU A 444 -1.59 -6.26 -18.51
N ALA A 445 -1.78 -5.07 -19.07
CA ALA A 445 -0.78 -4.42 -19.92
C ALA A 445 0.60 -4.36 -19.24
N VAL A 446 1.67 -4.40 -20.06
CA VAL A 446 3.08 -4.23 -19.63
C VAL A 446 3.58 -5.33 -18.67
N GLY A 447 3.01 -6.54 -18.75
CA GLY A 447 3.44 -7.72 -18.00
C GLY A 447 3.01 -7.76 -16.53
N ASN A 448 2.11 -6.84 -16.12
CA ASN A 448 1.53 -6.87 -14.77
C ASN A 448 0.51 -8.00 -14.66
N ARG A 449 0.42 -8.61 -13.47
CA ARG A 449 -0.45 -9.76 -13.20
C ARG A 449 -1.38 -9.45 -12.02
N PHE A 450 -2.66 -9.75 -12.17
CA PHE A 450 -3.68 -9.51 -11.15
C PHE A 450 -4.18 -10.82 -10.54
N PRO A 451 -4.03 -11.03 -9.21
CA PRO A 451 -4.35 -12.29 -8.55
C PRO A 451 -5.84 -12.43 -8.20
N LEU A 452 -6.71 -12.41 -9.21
CA LEU A 452 -8.16 -12.56 -9.01
C LEU A 452 -8.51 -13.83 -8.20
N GLY A 453 -7.85 -14.95 -8.51
CA GLY A 453 -8.03 -16.22 -7.81
C GLY A 453 -7.70 -16.14 -6.32
N GLY A 454 -6.62 -15.44 -5.97
CA GLY A 454 -6.22 -15.21 -4.58
C GLY A 454 -7.28 -14.45 -3.79
N TYR A 455 -7.83 -13.36 -4.34
CA TYR A 455 -8.88 -12.59 -3.65
C TYR A 455 -10.20 -13.32 -3.54
N LEU A 456 -10.63 -14.02 -4.60
CA LEU A 456 -11.84 -14.85 -4.56
C LEU A 456 -11.67 -15.96 -3.52
N SER A 457 -10.49 -16.58 -3.46
CA SER A 457 -10.18 -17.58 -2.46
C SER A 457 -10.25 -17.01 -1.04
N ALA A 458 -9.64 -15.84 -0.80
CA ALA A 458 -9.72 -15.17 0.50
C ALA A 458 -11.16 -14.82 0.90
N LEU A 459 -11.96 -14.28 -0.02
CA LEU A 459 -13.36 -13.93 0.21
C LEU A 459 -14.22 -15.16 0.55
N PHE A 460 -14.12 -16.22 -0.26
CA PHE A 460 -14.86 -17.46 -0.03
C PHE A 460 -14.39 -18.19 1.22
N ALA A 461 -13.10 -18.17 1.53
CA ALA A 461 -12.56 -18.79 2.73
C ALA A 461 -13.05 -18.05 3.99
N LEU A 462 -13.03 -16.71 3.99
CA LEU A 462 -13.49 -15.89 5.10
C LEU A 462 -15.00 -16.06 5.35
N THR A 463 -15.80 -15.93 4.28
CA THR A 463 -17.26 -16.10 4.36
C THR A 463 -17.66 -17.54 4.69
N GLY A 464 -16.98 -18.53 4.11
CA GLY A 464 -17.15 -19.94 4.41
C GLY A 464 -16.84 -20.27 5.87
N ALA A 465 -15.70 -19.80 6.39
CA ALA A 465 -15.30 -19.96 7.79
C ALA A 465 -16.29 -19.29 8.74
N ALA A 466 -16.75 -18.08 8.42
CA ALA A 466 -17.79 -17.39 9.18
C ALA A 466 -19.08 -18.22 9.25
N MET A 467 -19.54 -18.80 8.13
CA MET A 467 -20.74 -19.66 8.11
C MET A 467 -20.54 -21.01 8.85
N LEU A 468 -19.34 -21.59 8.79
CA LEU A 468 -18.98 -22.83 9.49
C LEU A 468 -18.81 -22.63 11.00
N SER A 469 -18.46 -21.44 11.46
CA SER A 469 -18.23 -21.14 12.88
C SER A 469 -19.41 -21.54 13.79
N GLY A 470 -20.64 -21.39 13.30
CA GLY A 470 -21.85 -21.74 14.04
C GLY A 470 -22.09 -23.25 14.20
N SER A 471 -21.50 -24.09 13.34
CA SER A 471 -21.54 -25.55 13.53
C SER A 471 -20.47 -26.02 14.52
N LEU A 472 -19.28 -25.41 14.47
CA LEU A 472 -18.21 -25.65 15.45
C LEU A 472 -18.70 -25.39 16.88
N LEU A 473 -19.45 -24.31 17.11
CA LEU A 473 -19.98 -23.95 18.42
C LEU A 473 -20.91 -25.03 19.03
N ARG A 474 -21.51 -25.93 18.22
CA ARG A 474 -22.32 -27.05 18.74
C ARG A 474 -21.53 -28.04 19.61
N SER A 475 -20.21 -28.07 19.45
CA SER A 475 -19.33 -28.90 20.29
C SER A 475 -19.06 -28.29 21.67
N ALA A 476 -19.30 -26.99 21.85
CA ALA A 476 -19.07 -26.28 23.12
C ALA A 476 -19.79 -26.92 24.33
N PRO A 477 -21.10 -27.23 24.27
CA PRO A 477 -21.77 -27.88 25.39
C PRO A 477 -21.26 -29.30 25.68
N ILE A 478 -20.73 -29.99 24.66
CA ILE A 478 -20.15 -31.33 24.84
C ILE A 478 -18.87 -31.20 25.66
N LEU A 479 -17.98 -30.27 25.30
CA LEU A 479 -16.73 -30.00 26.02
C LEU A 479 -16.95 -29.46 27.44
N LEU A 480 -18.01 -28.65 27.65
CA LEU A 480 -18.30 -28.08 28.97
C LEU A 480 -19.09 -29.05 29.89
N SER A 481 -19.78 -30.05 29.32
CA SER A 481 -20.64 -30.96 30.08
C SER A 481 -19.94 -31.76 31.20
N PRO A 482 -18.70 -32.25 31.07
CA PRO A 482 -18.02 -32.96 32.15
C PRO A 482 -17.75 -32.06 33.36
N PHE A 483 -17.50 -30.78 33.11
CA PHE A 483 -17.20 -29.79 34.15
C PHE A 483 -18.45 -29.17 34.77
N SER A 484 -19.63 -29.43 34.20
CA SER A 484 -20.90 -28.85 34.65
C SER A 484 -21.30 -29.25 36.09
N ALA A 485 -20.70 -30.30 36.64
CA ALA A 485 -20.92 -30.74 38.02
C ALA A 485 -20.03 -30.00 39.04
N LEU A 486 -18.93 -29.36 38.62
CA LEU A 486 -18.00 -28.70 39.54
C LEU A 486 -18.55 -27.40 40.14
N SER A 487 -19.45 -26.71 39.44
CA SER A 487 -20.03 -25.47 39.94
C SER A 487 -21.39 -25.13 39.33
N ALA A 488 -22.20 -24.38 40.08
CA ALA A 488 -23.51 -23.90 39.62
C ALA A 488 -23.40 -23.01 38.38
N HIS A 489 -22.38 -22.16 38.31
CA HIS A 489 -22.16 -21.24 37.17
C HIS A 489 -21.75 -21.98 35.89
N LEU A 490 -20.95 -23.05 35.99
CA LEU A 490 -20.60 -23.92 34.86
C LEU A 490 -21.83 -24.69 34.36
N ARG A 491 -22.69 -25.15 35.26
CA ARG A 491 -23.94 -25.85 34.92
C ARG A 491 -24.90 -24.97 34.13
N ILE A 492 -25.06 -23.72 34.58
CA ILE A 492 -25.90 -22.74 33.88
C ILE A 492 -25.31 -22.41 32.50
N ALA A 493 -24.01 -22.13 32.42
CA ALA A 493 -23.35 -21.83 31.15
C ALA A 493 -23.46 -23.00 30.16
N ALA A 494 -23.27 -24.25 30.61
CA ALA A 494 -23.46 -25.44 29.79
C ALA A 494 -24.91 -25.60 29.32
N GLY A 495 -25.88 -25.27 30.17
CA GLY A 495 -27.30 -25.25 29.81
C GLY A 495 -27.62 -24.23 28.73
N GLN A 496 -27.01 -23.04 28.80
CA GLN A 496 -27.19 -21.99 27.81
C GLN A 496 -26.50 -22.33 26.47
N LEU A 497 -25.29 -22.89 26.50
CA LEU A 497 -24.58 -23.35 25.31
C LEU A 497 -25.24 -24.56 24.63
N LYS A 498 -26.07 -25.34 25.34
CA LYS A 498 -26.94 -26.36 24.70
C LYS A 498 -28.07 -25.74 23.86
N ARG A 499 -28.38 -24.47 24.07
CA ARG A 499 -29.50 -23.74 23.44
C ARG A 499 -28.98 -22.59 22.56
N LEU A 500 -28.03 -22.88 21.68
CA LEU A 500 -27.44 -21.89 20.78
C LEU A 500 -28.49 -21.19 19.91
N THR A 501 -28.54 -19.86 19.99
CA THR A 501 -29.40 -19.01 19.14
C THR A 501 -28.65 -18.55 17.88
N GLY A 502 -29.36 -17.96 16.92
CA GLY A 502 -28.76 -17.35 15.73
C GLY A 502 -27.70 -16.28 16.06
N ARG A 503 -27.92 -15.51 17.14
CA ARG A 503 -26.98 -14.50 17.63
C ARG A 503 -25.62 -15.08 17.97
N HIS A 504 -25.58 -16.18 18.73
CA HIS A 504 -24.32 -16.82 19.10
C HIS A 504 -23.48 -17.15 17.87
N ARG A 505 -24.13 -17.69 16.84
CA ARG A 505 -23.47 -18.04 15.58
C ARG A 505 -22.97 -16.79 14.85
N LEU A 506 -23.79 -15.76 14.76
CA LEU A 506 -23.43 -14.50 14.11
C LEU A 506 -22.23 -13.83 14.80
N THR A 507 -22.20 -13.84 16.13
CA THR A 507 -21.10 -13.28 16.94
C THR A 507 -19.80 -14.03 16.71
N VAL A 508 -19.81 -15.36 16.80
CA VAL A 508 -18.62 -16.19 16.55
C VAL A 508 -18.17 -16.02 15.09
N ALA A 509 -19.09 -15.92 14.13
CA ALA A 509 -18.78 -15.70 12.73
C ALA A 509 -18.02 -14.38 12.49
N GLY A 510 -18.46 -13.29 13.11
CA GLY A 510 -17.74 -12.00 13.04
C GLY A 510 -16.40 -12.04 13.73
N MET A 511 -16.30 -12.74 14.86
CA MET A 511 -15.05 -12.93 15.58
C MET A 511 -14.04 -13.70 14.71
N VAL A 512 -14.46 -14.80 14.06
CA VAL A 512 -13.64 -15.56 13.11
C VAL A 512 -13.16 -14.66 11.97
N ALA A 513 -14.05 -13.84 11.40
CA ALA A 513 -13.70 -12.97 10.29
C ALA A 513 -12.67 -11.90 10.72
N ALA A 514 -12.93 -11.17 11.81
CA ALA A 514 -12.05 -10.11 12.29
C ALA A 514 -10.69 -10.63 12.73
N ILE A 515 -10.65 -11.73 13.51
CA ILE A 515 -9.41 -12.37 13.95
C ILE A 515 -8.66 -12.97 12.77
N GLY A 516 -9.37 -13.64 11.86
CA GLY A 516 -8.79 -14.26 10.67
C GLY A 516 -8.04 -13.26 9.78
N MET A 517 -8.65 -12.10 9.54
CA MET A 517 -7.99 -11.00 8.82
C MET A 517 -6.82 -10.42 9.60
N ALA A 518 -7.00 -10.10 10.89
CA ALA A 518 -5.96 -9.50 11.71
C ALA A 518 -4.71 -10.39 11.82
N ALA A 519 -4.90 -11.68 12.13
CA ALA A 519 -3.83 -12.66 12.23
C ALA A 519 -3.25 -13.04 10.86
N GLY A 520 -4.07 -13.11 9.81
CA GLY A 520 -3.59 -13.42 8.46
C GLY A 520 -2.67 -12.33 7.91
N MET A 521 -3.01 -11.07 8.19
CA MET A 521 -2.13 -9.94 7.89
C MET A 521 -0.84 -9.98 8.72
N ASP A 522 -0.92 -10.35 10.00
CA ASP A 522 0.28 -10.48 10.87
C ASP A 522 1.25 -11.55 10.33
N ILE A 523 0.72 -12.67 9.83
CA ILE A 523 1.52 -13.72 9.16
C ILE A 523 2.22 -13.15 7.92
N LEU A 524 1.52 -12.38 7.09
CA LEU A 524 2.11 -11.74 5.91
C LEU A 524 3.24 -10.77 6.30
N ILE A 525 3.00 -9.88 7.27
CA ILE A 525 3.99 -8.89 7.72
C ILE A 525 5.23 -9.60 8.27
N HIS A 526 5.04 -10.58 9.15
CA HIS A 526 6.14 -11.32 9.75
C HIS A 526 6.93 -12.13 8.71
N SER A 527 6.23 -12.77 7.76
CA SER A 527 6.86 -13.47 6.64
C SER A 527 7.72 -12.53 5.79
N PHE A 528 7.21 -11.32 5.53
CA PHE A 528 7.94 -10.29 4.81
C PHE A 528 9.15 -9.77 5.62
N GLU A 529 8.99 -9.47 6.90
CA GLU A 529 10.05 -9.02 7.82
C GLU A 529 11.18 -10.03 7.92
N GLN A 530 10.84 -11.29 8.14
CA GLN A 530 11.81 -12.38 8.20
C GLN A 530 12.56 -12.53 6.89
N THR A 531 11.85 -12.45 5.75
CA THR A 531 12.46 -12.57 4.42
C THR A 531 13.42 -11.41 4.15
N VAL A 532 13.00 -10.17 4.40
CA VAL A 532 13.80 -8.97 4.16
C VAL A 532 14.99 -8.92 5.11
N THR A 533 14.82 -9.25 6.40
CA THR A 533 15.93 -9.30 7.37
C THR A 533 16.98 -10.34 6.95
N ASN A 534 16.53 -11.51 6.48
CA ASN A 534 17.43 -12.53 5.96
C ASN A 534 18.15 -12.05 4.69
N TRP A 535 17.41 -11.47 3.74
CA TRP A 535 17.98 -10.92 2.51
C TRP A 535 19.00 -9.82 2.77
N ILE A 536 18.71 -8.85 3.66
CA ILE A 536 19.66 -7.82 4.09
C ILE A 536 20.92 -8.43 4.70
N GLY A 537 20.79 -9.51 5.48
CA GLY A 537 21.92 -10.25 6.04
C GLY A 537 22.86 -10.81 4.97
N HIS A 538 22.31 -11.22 3.81
CA HIS A 538 23.07 -11.72 2.67
C HIS A 538 23.62 -10.62 1.75
N THR A 539 22.85 -9.56 1.53
CA THR A 539 23.18 -8.49 0.57
C THR A 539 24.08 -7.41 1.18
N LEU A 540 23.85 -7.01 2.44
CA LEU A 540 24.63 -5.97 3.11
C LEU A 540 25.75 -6.58 3.98
N LYS A 541 26.82 -7.08 3.35
CA LYS A 541 27.97 -7.69 4.05
C LYS A 541 29.19 -6.79 4.24
N ALA A 542 29.36 -5.76 3.40
CA ALA A 542 30.50 -4.84 3.49
C ALA A 542 30.43 -3.97 4.77
N ASP A 543 31.57 -3.48 5.23
CA ASP A 543 31.67 -2.64 6.43
C ASP A 543 31.18 -1.22 6.18
N LEU A 544 31.48 -0.68 4.98
CA LEU A 544 31.09 0.65 4.54
C LEU A 544 30.32 0.59 3.21
N PHE A 545 29.24 1.35 3.14
CA PHE A 545 28.48 1.61 1.93
C PHE A 545 28.59 3.09 1.58
N VAL A 546 28.99 3.37 0.35
CA VAL A 546 29.19 4.71 -0.18
C VAL A 546 28.26 4.91 -1.37
N ALA A 547 27.52 6.01 -1.34
CA ALA A 547 26.67 6.47 -2.41
C ALA A 547 26.82 7.99 -2.56
N VAL A 548 26.33 8.54 -3.66
CA VAL A 548 26.18 10.00 -3.77
C VAL A 548 25.17 10.50 -2.73
N LYS A 549 25.40 11.68 -2.15
CA LYS A 549 24.46 12.29 -1.20
C LYS A 549 23.12 12.63 -1.89
N GLY A 550 22.00 12.40 -1.20
CA GLY A 550 20.65 12.54 -1.76
C GLY A 550 20.24 11.41 -2.72
N VAL A 551 20.93 10.26 -2.70
CA VAL A 551 20.39 9.00 -3.25
C VAL A 551 19.36 8.45 -2.27
N GLU A 552 18.07 8.77 -2.47
CA GLU A 552 16.97 8.20 -1.67
C GLU A 552 16.34 6.96 -2.32
N ASN A 553 16.51 6.75 -3.64
CA ASN A 553 15.81 5.68 -4.37
C ASN A 553 16.60 5.07 -5.54
N ALA A 554 16.16 3.88 -5.99
CA ALA A 554 16.74 3.11 -7.10
C ALA A 554 16.63 3.80 -8.47
N SER A 555 15.81 4.84 -8.58
CA SER A 555 15.68 5.70 -9.76
C SER A 555 16.70 6.83 -9.81
N ASN A 556 17.60 6.94 -8.82
CA ASN A 556 18.60 7.99 -8.84
C ASN A 556 19.53 7.86 -10.04
N ARG A 557 19.75 8.98 -10.74
CA ARG A 557 20.62 9.09 -11.90
C ARG A 557 22.04 9.50 -11.55
N ASN A 558 22.29 9.98 -10.33
CA ASN A 558 23.62 10.37 -9.88
C ASN A 558 24.49 9.15 -9.59
N LYS A 559 25.74 9.21 -10.06
CA LYS A 559 26.74 8.15 -9.92
C LYS A 559 28.05 8.74 -9.41
N ILE A 560 28.82 7.93 -8.70
CA ILE A 560 30.18 8.21 -8.25
C ILE A 560 31.12 8.17 -9.46
N SER A 561 31.95 9.19 -9.63
CA SER A 561 32.89 9.28 -10.76
C SER A 561 33.94 8.16 -10.72
N GLU A 562 34.49 7.81 -11.89
CA GLU A 562 35.53 6.77 -11.98
C GLU A 562 36.79 7.11 -11.17
N LYS A 563 37.16 8.39 -11.14
CA LYS A 563 38.29 8.88 -10.37
C LYS A 563 38.06 8.66 -8.88
N THR A 564 36.88 8.99 -8.37
CA THR A 564 36.56 8.93 -6.95
C THR A 564 36.51 7.48 -6.46
N TRP A 565 35.75 6.59 -7.12
CA TRP A 565 35.65 5.21 -6.64
C TRP A 565 36.98 4.45 -6.76
N LYS A 566 37.84 4.75 -7.75
CA LYS A 566 39.19 4.19 -7.83
C LYS A 566 40.09 4.66 -6.69
N THR A 567 39.94 5.92 -6.28
CA THR A 567 40.69 6.48 -5.15
C THR A 567 40.28 5.79 -3.85
N LEU A 568 38.97 5.65 -3.61
CA LEU A 568 38.43 4.92 -2.46
C LEU A 568 38.86 3.44 -2.44
N LYS A 569 38.85 2.77 -3.60
CA LYS A 569 39.30 1.39 -3.72
C LYS A 569 40.78 1.21 -3.33
N ASN A 570 41.62 2.18 -3.68
CA ASN A 570 43.06 2.14 -3.42
C ASN A 570 43.43 2.68 -2.03
N ASP A 571 42.46 3.03 -1.19
CA ASP A 571 42.68 3.49 0.18
C ASP A 571 43.38 2.38 1.01
N PRO A 572 44.42 2.69 1.80
CA PRO A 572 45.19 1.71 2.55
C PRO A 572 44.36 0.91 3.57
N ASN A 573 43.20 1.42 4.00
CA ASN A 573 42.32 0.75 4.95
C ASN A 573 41.39 -0.28 4.29
N VAL A 574 41.24 -0.26 2.96
CA VAL A 574 40.33 -1.13 2.22
C VAL A 574 41.05 -2.45 1.88
N GLU A 575 40.39 -3.57 2.17
CA GLU A 575 40.86 -4.92 1.79
C GLU A 575 40.30 -5.32 0.42
N SER A 576 39.01 -5.07 0.20
CA SER A 576 38.31 -5.38 -1.04
C SER A 576 37.12 -4.44 -1.23
N ALA A 577 36.74 -4.19 -2.48
CA ALA A 577 35.62 -3.32 -2.79
C ALA A 577 34.75 -3.89 -3.91
N ASP A 578 33.43 -3.82 -3.70
CA ASP A 578 32.42 -4.16 -4.68
C ASP A 578 31.87 -2.87 -5.29
N ILE A 579 31.91 -2.79 -6.62
CA ILE A 579 31.50 -1.61 -7.39
C ILE A 579 30.26 -1.99 -8.21
N GLY A 580 29.15 -1.28 -8.00
CA GLY A 580 27.90 -1.55 -8.70
C GLY A 580 27.66 -0.57 -9.85
N HIS A 581 27.58 -1.10 -11.08
CA HIS A 581 27.22 -0.34 -12.27
C HIS A 581 25.81 -0.67 -12.69
N ILE A 582 24.86 0.24 -12.49
CA ILE A 582 23.45 0.00 -12.83
C ILE A 582 23.08 0.88 -14.02
N MET A 583 22.53 0.25 -15.05
CA MET A 583 22.03 0.92 -16.26
C MET A 583 20.52 0.67 -16.40
N PRO A 584 19.69 1.72 -16.47
CA PRO A 584 18.30 1.56 -16.84
C PRO A 584 18.20 1.13 -18.31
N ILE A 585 17.42 0.10 -18.58
CA ILE A 585 17.19 -0.43 -19.92
C ILE A 585 15.70 -0.71 -20.13
N SER A 586 15.27 -0.79 -21.39
CA SER A 586 13.95 -1.28 -21.77
C SER A 586 14.08 -2.66 -22.40
N PHE A 587 13.40 -3.65 -21.82
CA PHE A 587 13.37 -5.02 -22.34
C PHE A 587 11.92 -5.40 -22.67
N LYS A 588 11.69 -5.79 -23.93
CA LYS A 588 10.36 -6.07 -24.51
C LYS A 588 9.33 -4.95 -24.23
N GLY A 589 9.75 -3.69 -24.36
CA GLY A 589 8.88 -2.51 -24.17
C GLY A 589 8.60 -2.14 -22.71
N ALA A 590 9.27 -2.78 -21.73
CA ALA A 590 9.10 -2.50 -20.32
C ALA A 590 10.43 -2.12 -19.64
N PRO A 591 10.44 -1.13 -18.73
CA PRO A 591 11.66 -0.71 -18.04
C PRO A 591 12.14 -1.78 -17.03
N THR A 592 13.45 -2.01 -17.01
CA THR A 592 14.18 -2.91 -16.10
C THR A 592 15.61 -2.39 -15.93
N PHE A 593 16.45 -3.09 -15.15
CA PHE A 593 17.82 -2.68 -14.87
C PHE A 593 18.81 -3.76 -15.27
N LEU A 594 19.85 -3.33 -15.99
CA LEU A 594 21.08 -4.10 -16.18
C LEU A 594 22.05 -3.75 -15.05
N VAL A 595 22.45 -4.75 -14.28
CA VAL A 595 23.33 -4.60 -13.14
C VAL A 595 24.66 -5.26 -13.46
N GLY A 596 25.71 -4.45 -13.52
CA GLY A 596 27.09 -4.88 -13.60
C GLY A 596 27.63 -5.08 -12.20
N MET A 597 27.97 -6.33 -11.87
CA MET A 597 28.60 -6.67 -10.59
C MET A 597 29.93 -7.36 -10.84
N ARG A 598 30.99 -6.80 -10.23
CA ARG A 598 32.30 -7.44 -10.13
C ARG A 598 32.63 -7.56 -8.66
N SER A 599 32.48 -8.78 -8.15
CA SER A 599 32.96 -9.13 -6.81
C SER A 599 34.38 -9.64 -6.94
N GLU A 600 35.32 -9.03 -6.22
CA GLU A 600 36.71 -9.51 -6.13
C GLU A 600 36.81 -10.82 -5.34
N ARG A 601 35.81 -11.11 -4.51
CA ARG A 601 35.59 -12.46 -3.98
C ARG A 601 34.94 -13.29 -5.07
N GLU A 602 35.45 -14.50 -5.31
CA GLU A 602 34.68 -15.51 -6.04
C GLU A 602 33.27 -15.55 -5.45
N TRP A 603 32.22 -15.68 -6.28
CA TRP A 603 30.87 -15.87 -5.73
C TRP A 603 30.93 -17.13 -4.87
N ASP A 604 31.05 -16.99 -3.55
CA ASP A 604 31.07 -18.10 -2.60
C ASP A 604 29.70 -18.80 -2.50
N GLY A 605 28.81 -18.56 -3.48
CA GLY A 605 27.42 -18.99 -3.47
C GLY A 605 26.55 -18.23 -2.47
N ASN A 606 27.10 -17.30 -1.69
CA ASN A 606 26.46 -16.78 -0.48
C ASN A 606 26.11 -15.27 -0.57
N GLN A 607 26.36 -14.63 -1.71
CA GLN A 607 26.01 -13.23 -2.01
C GLN A 607 24.54 -13.03 -2.38
N PHE A 608 23.94 -14.06 -2.98
CA PHE A 608 22.54 -14.07 -3.36
C PHE A 608 21.81 -15.17 -2.59
N ILE A 609 20.53 -14.94 -2.34
CA ILE A 609 19.60 -16.01 -1.99
C ILE A 609 19.21 -16.66 -3.32
N TRP A 610 19.80 -17.81 -3.62
CA TRP A 610 19.55 -18.53 -4.88
C TRP A 610 18.21 -19.24 -4.86
N ILE A 611 17.44 -19.04 -5.92
CA ILE A 611 16.30 -19.90 -6.25
C ILE A 611 16.79 -21.08 -7.10
N GLU A 612 17.62 -20.77 -8.11
CA GLU A 612 18.35 -21.74 -8.93
C GLU A 612 19.81 -21.29 -9.04
N ALA A 613 20.71 -22.00 -8.36
CA ALA A 613 22.12 -21.65 -8.35
C ALA A 613 22.79 -21.99 -9.70
N PRO A 614 23.67 -21.11 -10.22
CA PRO A 614 24.48 -21.42 -11.39
C PRO A 614 25.54 -22.48 -11.09
N ASP A 615 26.04 -23.16 -12.13
CA ASP A 615 27.19 -24.04 -12.01
C ASP A 615 28.43 -23.28 -11.50
N ARG A 616 29.20 -23.89 -10.58
CA ARG A 616 30.30 -23.24 -9.83
C ARG A 616 31.47 -22.70 -10.68
N LYS A 617 31.53 -22.96 -11.99
CA LYS A 617 32.65 -22.60 -12.89
C LYS A 617 32.21 -21.76 -14.10
N ILE A 618 31.48 -20.67 -13.89
CA ILE A 618 31.16 -19.74 -14.99
C ILE A 618 32.25 -18.67 -15.07
N ASN A 619 33.00 -18.63 -16.19
CA ASN A 619 33.79 -17.46 -16.56
C ASN A 619 32.83 -16.39 -17.08
N ARG A 620 32.73 -15.25 -16.37
CA ARG A 620 31.63 -14.28 -16.55
C ARG A 620 31.96 -13.15 -17.50
N SER A 621 33.24 -12.87 -17.66
CA SER A 621 33.74 -11.72 -18.41
C SER A 621 33.97 -12.04 -19.88
N GLN A 622 33.82 -13.32 -20.27
CA GLN A 622 34.00 -13.79 -21.65
C GLN A 622 32.74 -14.50 -22.17
N PRO A 623 32.43 -14.35 -23.46
CA PRO A 623 31.38 -15.15 -24.08
C PRO A 623 31.81 -16.61 -24.15
N ASP A 624 30.83 -17.51 -24.09
CA ASP A 624 30.97 -18.91 -24.44
C ASP A 624 31.45 -19.04 -25.92
N PRO A 625 32.01 -20.17 -26.40
CA PRO A 625 32.46 -20.32 -27.79
C PRO A 625 31.37 -20.04 -28.85
N SER A 626 30.10 -20.06 -28.43
CA SER A 626 28.93 -19.66 -29.20
C SER A 626 28.70 -18.14 -29.32
N GLY A 627 29.56 -17.29 -28.74
CA GLY A 627 29.41 -15.84 -28.69
C GLY A 627 28.38 -15.33 -27.67
N THR A 628 27.89 -16.20 -26.79
CA THR A 628 26.83 -15.88 -25.81
C THR A 628 27.42 -15.58 -24.44
N TYR A 629 27.02 -14.47 -23.81
CA TYR A 629 27.50 -14.11 -22.47
C TYR A 629 26.62 -14.71 -21.37
N PRO A 630 27.18 -15.13 -20.22
CA PRO A 630 26.39 -15.59 -19.09
C PRO A 630 25.70 -14.42 -18.37
N ALA A 631 24.44 -14.61 -18.00
CA ALA A 631 23.68 -13.66 -17.21
C ALA A 631 22.92 -14.36 -16.08
N LEU A 632 22.71 -13.65 -14.98
CA LEU A 632 21.76 -14.03 -13.95
C LEU A 632 20.52 -13.16 -14.05
N ILE A 633 19.38 -13.70 -13.65
CA ILE A 633 18.14 -12.94 -13.58
C ILE A 633 17.56 -13.06 -12.18
N SER A 634 16.89 -12.00 -11.73
CA SER A 634 16.07 -12.04 -10.51
C SER A 634 14.79 -12.86 -10.71
N GLU A 635 14.18 -13.35 -9.62
CA GLU A 635 12.87 -14.03 -9.64
C GLU A 635 11.79 -13.18 -10.34
N SER A 636 11.71 -11.89 -10.03
CA SER A 636 10.76 -10.96 -10.68
C SER A 636 11.00 -10.85 -12.18
N PHE A 637 12.26 -10.82 -12.63
CA PHE A 637 12.59 -10.79 -14.07
C PHE A 637 12.14 -12.07 -14.77
N SER A 638 12.40 -13.24 -14.17
CA SER A 638 11.94 -14.53 -14.66
C SER A 638 10.41 -14.60 -14.75
N GLN A 639 9.71 -14.20 -13.69
CA GLN A 639 8.25 -14.21 -13.67
C GLN A 639 7.64 -13.28 -14.71
N ARG A 640 8.19 -12.07 -14.86
CA ARG A 640 7.67 -11.04 -15.77
C ARG A 640 7.86 -11.40 -17.24
N TYR A 641 9.03 -11.92 -17.60
CA TYR A 641 9.38 -12.21 -19.00
C TYR A 641 9.30 -13.68 -19.39
N ALA A 642 8.86 -14.54 -18.45
CA ALA A 642 8.71 -15.98 -18.60
C ALA A 642 10.01 -16.71 -19.03
N LEU A 643 11.16 -16.23 -18.55
CA LEU A 643 12.48 -16.79 -18.83
C LEU A 643 12.95 -17.67 -17.67
N ARG A 644 13.60 -18.79 -17.97
CA ARG A 644 14.15 -19.76 -17.00
C ARG A 644 15.64 -19.96 -17.20
N SER A 645 16.28 -20.66 -16.26
CA SER A 645 17.68 -21.06 -16.43
C SER A 645 17.86 -21.90 -17.69
N GLY A 646 18.86 -21.57 -18.50
CA GLY A 646 19.11 -22.17 -19.81
C GLY A 646 18.56 -21.39 -21.01
N ASP A 647 17.62 -20.48 -20.81
CA ASP A 647 17.05 -19.67 -21.90
C ASP A 647 18.05 -18.63 -22.42
N THR A 648 17.92 -18.26 -23.69
CA THR A 648 18.68 -17.17 -24.29
C THR A 648 17.82 -15.93 -24.44
N LEU A 649 18.42 -14.76 -24.25
CA LEU A 649 17.77 -13.47 -24.45
C LEU A 649 18.71 -12.52 -25.20
N GLU A 650 18.11 -11.62 -25.98
CA GLU A 650 18.81 -10.59 -26.74
C GLU A 650 18.68 -9.25 -26.04
N LEU A 651 19.81 -8.65 -25.69
CA LEU A 651 19.87 -7.37 -25.00
C LEU A 651 20.34 -6.28 -25.98
N PRO A 652 19.49 -5.28 -26.31
CA PRO A 652 19.94 -4.12 -27.06
C PRO A 652 20.87 -3.25 -26.21
N THR A 653 22.10 -3.03 -26.68
CA THR A 653 23.08 -2.13 -26.06
C THR A 653 23.46 -1.01 -27.03
N PRO A 654 24.05 0.10 -26.56
CA PRO A 654 24.56 1.15 -27.46
C PRO A 654 25.52 0.62 -28.54
N ASP A 655 26.30 -0.42 -28.22
CA ASP A 655 27.23 -1.12 -29.13
C ASP A 655 26.57 -2.27 -29.93
N GLY A 656 25.24 -2.25 -30.07
CA GLY A 656 24.45 -3.26 -30.77
C GLY A 656 23.86 -4.34 -29.87
N VAL A 657 23.17 -5.31 -30.47
CA VAL A 657 22.50 -6.39 -29.72
C VAL A 657 23.51 -7.39 -29.20
N LYS A 658 23.40 -7.78 -27.92
CA LYS A 658 24.22 -8.81 -27.27
C LYS A 658 23.35 -10.00 -26.87
N THR A 659 23.78 -11.20 -27.20
CA THR A 659 23.08 -12.44 -26.83
C THR A 659 23.56 -12.91 -25.46
N LEU A 660 22.62 -13.11 -24.54
CA LEU A 660 22.86 -13.54 -23.17
C LEU A 660 22.19 -14.89 -22.92
N ARG A 661 22.80 -15.72 -22.06
CA ARG A 661 22.25 -17.00 -21.58
C ARG A 661 21.99 -16.91 -20.10
N VAL A 662 20.77 -17.22 -19.69
CA VAL A 662 20.40 -17.30 -18.27
C VAL A 662 21.09 -18.51 -17.64
N LYS A 663 21.89 -18.27 -16.61
CA LYS A 663 22.65 -19.32 -15.90
C LYS A 663 22.21 -19.54 -14.46
N GLY A 664 21.47 -18.61 -13.88
CA GLY A 664 20.98 -18.73 -12.51
C GLY A 664 19.88 -17.73 -12.20
N LEU A 665 19.10 -18.07 -11.17
CA LEU A 665 17.95 -17.32 -10.69
C LEU A 665 18.16 -16.99 -9.21
N PHE A 666 18.02 -15.71 -8.85
CA PHE A 666 18.18 -15.26 -7.47
C PHE A 666 16.98 -14.43 -6.99
N ALA A 667 16.79 -14.37 -5.67
CA ALA A 667 15.79 -13.50 -5.06
C ALA A 667 16.32 -12.06 -4.94
N ASP A 668 15.55 -11.11 -5.47
CA ASP A 668 15.81 -9.67 -5.39
C ASP A 668 14.54 -8.97 -4.89
N TYR A 669 14.57 -8.51 -3.64
CA TYR A 669 13.44 -7.79 -3.02
C TYR A 669 13.58 -6.27 -3.14
N GLY A 670 14.69 -5.77 -3.71
CA GLY A 670 14.94 -4.34 -3.89
C GLY A 670 14.36 -3.79 -5.21
N ASN A 671 14.08 -4.66 -6.18
CA ASN A 671 13.64 -4.23 -7.50
C ASN A 671 12.50 -5.13 -8.07
N GLU A 672 11.26 -4.66 -7.93
CA GLU A 672 10.06 -5.32 -8.46
C GLU A 672 10.04 -5.42 -10.00
N ARG A 673 10.80 -4.57 -10.71
CA ARG A 673 10.85 -4.58 -12.19
C ARG A 673 11.68 -5.74 -12.72
N GLY A 674 12.38 -6.45 -11.82
CA GLY A 674 13.37 -7.44 -12.14
C GLY A 674 14.72 -6.82 -12.52
N SER A 675 15.79 -7.55 -12.20
CA SER A 675 17.17 -7.22 -12.46
C SER A 675 17.81 -8.28 -13.36
N LEU A 676 18.59 -7.85 -14.34
CA LEU A 676 19.48 -8.68 -15.16
C LEU A 676 20.92 -8.39 -14.74
N VAL A 677 21.63 -9.39 -14.23
CA VAL A 677 22.99 -9.22 -13.70
C VAL A 677 24.01 -9.85 -14.63
N VAL A 678 25.04 -9.07 -14.98
CA VAL A 678 26.21 -9.51 -15.76
C VAL A 678 27.50 -8.97 -15.11
N ASP A 679 28.65 -9.32 -15.68
CA ASP A 679 29.94 -8.79 -15.23
C ASP A 679 30.00 -7.26 -15.42
N SER A 680 30.52 -6.54 -14.42
CA SER A 680 30.65 -5.08 -14.45
C SER A 680 31.47 -4.57 -15.63
N ASP A 681 32.53 -5.28 -16.05
CA ASP A 681 33.37 -4.85 -17.18
C ASP A 681 32.58 -4.86 -18.50
N LEU A 682 31.68 -5.83 -18.66
CA LEU A 682 30.80 -5.92 -19.83
C LEU A 682 29.85 -4.72 -19.88
N VAL A 683 29.20 -4.39 -18.76
CA VAL A 683 28.29 -3.24 -18.67
C VAL A 683 29.04 -1.94 -18.96
N CYS A 684 30.21 -1.75 -18.34
CA CYS A 684 31.04 -0.56 -18.54
C CYS A 684 31.43 -0.38 -20.00
N ASN A 685 31.79 -1.47 -20.68
CA ASN A 685 32.19 -1.43 -22.08
C ASN A 685 30.98 -1.20 -23.00
N TRP A 686 29.90 -1.98 -22.86
CA TRP A 686 28.73 -1.87 -23.74
C TRP A 686 28.02 -0.51 -23.67
N PHE A 687 28.08 0.17 -22.52
CA PHE A 687 27.44 1.47 -22.30
C PHE A 687 28.43 2.64 -22.30
N ASN A 688 29.73 2.38 -22.42
CA ASN A 688 30.81 3.36 -22.32
C ASN A 688 30.66 4.29 -21.09
N ASP A 689 30.26 3.72 -19.95
CA ASP A 689 30.01 4.44 -18.70
C ASP A 689 30.55 3.64 -17.51
N ARG A 690 31.64 4.16 -16.90
CA ARG A 690 32.37 3.53 -15.79
C ARG A 690 32.02 4.09 -14.42
N ARG A 691 31.04 5.00 -14.35
CA ARG A 691 30.61 5.61 -13.08
C ARG A 691 29.76 4.61 -12.29
N ALA A 692 29.98 4.54 -10.99
CA ALA A 692 29.34 3.57 -10.11
C ALA A 692 28.10 4.17 -9.45
N LEU A 693 26.99 3.44 -9.35
CA LEU A 693 25.83 3.90 -8.58
C LEU A 693 26.13 3.83 -7.08
N ASN A 694 26.79 2.74 -6.67
CA ASN A 694 27.15 2.45 -5.30
C ASN A 694 28.53 1.78 -5.22
N PHE A 695 29.18 1.98 -4.08
CA PHE A 695 30.48 1.42 -3.75
C PHE A 695 30.40 0.81 -2.35
N ALA A 696 30.79 -0.46 -2.21
CA ALA A 696 30.78 -1.14 -0.93
C ALA A 696 32.21 -1.59 -0.59
N ALA A 697 32.75 -1.15 0.53
CA ALA A 697 34.11 -1.45 0.96
C ALA A 697 34.12 -2.38 2.18
N THR A 698 34.95 -3.41 2.10
CA THR A 698 35.35 -4.20 3.28
C THR A 698 36.71 -3.72 3.75
N LEU A 699 36.80 -3.42 5.03
CA LEU A 699 38.00 -2.88 5.64
C LEU A 699 38.90 -4.00 6.12
N LYS A 700 40.20 -3.71 6.21
CA LYS A 700 41.17 -4.67 6.77
C LYS A 700 40.84 -5.00 8.23
N PRO A 701 41.15 -6.22 8.69
CA PRO A 701 40.93 -6.60 10.09
C PRO A 701 41.59 -5.61 11.07
N GLY A 702 40.83 -5.14 12.06
CA GLY A 702 41.30 -4.23 13.11
C GLY A 702 41.10 -2.73 12.82
N VAL A 703 40.66 -2.35 11.62
CA VAL A 703 40.29 -0.96 11.30
C VAL A 703 38.89 -0.66 11.84
N ASN A 704 38.70 0.51 12.46
CA ASN A 704 37.39 0.95 12.93
C ASN A 704 36.57 1.58 11.78
N PRO A 705 35.42 1.01 11.38
CA PRO A 705 34.59 1.56 10.30
C PRO A 705 34.12 2.99 10.53
N GLU A 706 33.86 3.39 11.78
CA GLU A 706 33.37 4.73 12.08
C GLU A 706 34.44 5.82 11.88
N GLU A 707 35.71 5.48 12.04
CA GLU A 707 36.82 6.39 11.81
C GLU A 707 37.02 6.65 10.31
N VAL A 708 37.03 5.59 9.51
CA VAL A 708 37.13 5.68 8.04
C VAL A 708 35.91 6.40 7.46
N ARG A 709 34.70 6.12 7.98
CA ARG A 709 33.48 6.86 7.63
C ARG A 709 33.66 8.36 7.85
N ASN A 710 34.10 8.76 9.04
CA ASN A 710 34.33 10.18 9.38
C ASN A 710 35.36 10.85 8.49
N GLN A 711 36.42 10.13 8.12
CA GLN A 711 37.44 10.62 7.22
C GLN A 711 36.86 10.84 5.81
N TRP A 712 36.25 9.82 5.22
CA TRP A 712 35.72 9.88 3.86
C TRP A 712 34.57 10.89 3.72
N SER A 713 33.70 11.03 4.73
CA SER A 713 32.65 12.06 4.72
C SER A 713 33.21 13.49 4.74
N LYS A 714 34.41 13.72 5.28
CA LYS A 714 35.09 15.03 5.24
C LYS A 714 35.80 15.26 3.91
N ASP A 715 36.50 14.24 3.42
CA ASP A 715 37.28 14.33 2.18
C ASP A 715 36.38 14.41 0.93
N TYR A 716 35.19 13.80 1.01
CA TYR A 716 34.21 13.73 -0.08
C TYR A 716 32.82 14.21 0.37
N PRO A 717 32.60 15.53 0.49
CA PRO A 717 31.33 16.08 1.00
C PRO A 717 30.11 15.79 0.09
N GLY A 718 30.34 15.39 -1.17
CA GLY A 718 29.29 14.96 -2.09
C GLY A 718 28.87 13.49 -1.94
N LEU A 719 29.55 12.73 -1.07
CA LEU A 719 29.26 11.32 -0.81
C LEU A 719 28.64 11.14 0.57
N THR A 720 27.72 10.20 0.65
CA THR A 720 27.20 9.68 1.91
C THR A 720 27.85 8.33 2.19
N VAL A 721 28.51 8.24 3.34
CA VAL A 721 29.23 7.04 3.79
C VAL A 721 28.51 6.49 5.01
N ARG A 722 28.02 5.25 4.92
CA ARG A 722 27.27 4.58 5.98
C ARG A 722 27.98 3.32 6.43
N THR A 723 28.08 3.12 7.74
CA THR A 723 28.53 1.85 8.29
C THR A 723 27.44 0.79 8.14
N ASN A 724 27.84 -0.48 8.07
CA ASN A 724 26.91 -1.61 7.98
C ASN A 724 25.82 -1.55 9.07
N ARG A 725 26.24 -1.26 10.31
CA ARG A 725 25.35 -1.16 11.47
C ARG A 725 24.33 -0.03 11.32
N ALA A 726 24.79 1.16 10.92
CA ALA A 726 23.91 2.31 10.72
C ALA A 726 22.89 2.04 9.61
N LEU A 727 23.36 1.55 8.46
CA LEU A 727 22.50 1.24 7.31
C LEU A 727 21.47 0.15 7.63
N ARG A 728 21.85 -0.92 8.33
CA ARG A 728 20.90 -1.97 8.75
C ARG A 728 19.85 -1.45 9.73
N ALA A 729 20.25 -0.67 10.74
CA ALA A 729 19.33 -0.10 11.71
C ALA A 729 18.31 0.84 11.06
N GLU A 730 18.77 1.62 10.08
CA GLU A 730 17.94 2.52 9.31
C GLU A 730 16.93 1.76 8.43
N VAL A 731 17.39 0.78 7.65
CA VAL A 731 16.50 -0.05 6.81
C VAL A 731 15.42 -0.74 7.66
N ILE A 732 15.78 -1.27 8.83
CA ILE A 732 14.81 -1.86 9.78
C ILE A 732 13.83 -0.80 10.30
N THR A 733 14.30 0.43 10.53
CA THR A 733 13.44 1.53 10.99
C THR A 733 12.41 1.92 9.92
N ILE A 734 12.86 2.11 8.66
CA ILE A 734 11.98 2.39 7.51
C ILE A 734 10.97 1.25 7.33
N PHE A 735 11.43 0.00 7.47
CA PHE A 735 10.59 -1.17 7.39
C PHE A 735 9.47 -1.16 8.47
N ASN A 736 9.84 -0.94 9.73
CA ASN A 736 8.88 -0.87 10.85
C ASN A 736 7.86 0.27 10.65
N GLN A 737 8.30 1.40 10.10
CA GLN A 737 7.40 2.50 9.75
C GLN A 737 6.43 2.13 8.64
N THR A 738 6.88 1.36 7.64
CA THR A 738 6.04 0.91 6.52
C THR A 738 4.83 0.10 7.00
N PHE A 739 5.01 -0.75 8.03
CA PHE A 739 3.93 -1.57 8.58
C PHE A 739 3.17 -0.94 9.75
N ALA A 740 3.57 0.24 10.22
CA ALA A 740 2.88 0.95 11.30
C ALA A 740 1.39 1.18 10.99
N VAL A 741 1.08 1.52 9.74
CA VAL A 741 -0.29 1.69 9.23
C VAL A 741 -1.08 0.39 9.34
N THR A 742 -0.47 -0.71 8.92
CA THR A 742 -1.09 -2.04 8.99
C THR A 742 -1.31 -2.45 10.44
N HIS A 743 -0.40 -2.14 11.35
CA HIS A 743 -0.58 -2.36 12.78
C HIS A 743 -1.74 -1.53 13.36
N ALA A 744 -1.91 -0.28 12.92
CA ALA A 744 -3.05 0.54 13.30
C ALA A 744 -4.37 -0.04 12.79
N LEU A 745 -4.45 -0.46 11.52
CA LEU A 745 -5.62 -1.14 10.95
C LEU A 745 -5.92 -2.46 11.67
N LYS A 746 -4.89 -3.22 12.06
CA LYS A 746 -5.02 -4.43 12.89
C LYS A 746 -5.68 -4.12 14.24
N ALA A 747 -5.22 -3.06 14.92
CA ALA A 747 -5.78 -2.65 16.21
C ALA A 747 -7.28 -2.30 16.08
N ILE A 748 -7.67 -1.61 15.01
CA ILE A 748 -9.08 -1.33 14.69
C ILE A 748 -9.86 -2.64 14.53
N GLY A 749 -9.36 -3.61 13.77
CA GLY A 749 -10.02 -4.92 13.61
C GLY A 749 -10.25 -5.66 14.94
N ILE A 750 -9.29 -5.59 15.86
CA ILE A 750 -9.42 -6.17 17.21
C ILE A 750 -10.48 -5.42 18.03
N LEU A 751 -10.49 -4.07 18.00
CA LEU A 751 -11.51 -3.27 18.67
C LEU A 751 -12.91 -3.58 18.15
N VAL A 752 -13.05 -3.75 16.84
CA VAL A 752 -14.29 -4.17 16.17
C VAL A 752 -14.74 -5.54 16.68
N ALA A 753 -13.84 -6.53 16.78
CA ALA A 753 -14.15 -7.85 17.30
C ALA A 753 -14.67 -7.79 18.75
N ILE A 754 -13.98 -7.05 19.63
CA ILE A 754 -14.36 -6.86 21.03
C ILE A 754 -15.71 -6.15 21.16
N ALA A 755 -15.93 -5.07 20.39
CA ALA A 755 -17.20 -4.34 20.38
C ALA A 755 -18.36 -5.22 19.89
N GLY A 756 -18.13 -6.03 18.85
CA GLY A 756 -19.11 -7.00 18.34
C GLY A 756 -19.47 -8.06 19.38
N LEU A 757 -18.50 -8.57 20.13
CA LEU A 757 -18.72 -9.51 21.23
C LEU A 757 -19.52 -8.85 22.38
N ALA A 758 -19.13 -7.65 22.81
CA ALA A 758 -19.79 -6.91 23.88
C ALA A 758 -21.29 -6.71 23.56
N LEU A 759 -21.57 -6.27 22.34
CA LEU A 759 -22.92 -6.03 21.87
C LEU A 759 -23.75 -7.31 21.82
N ALA A 760 -23.18 -8.41 21.33
CA ALA A 760 -23.87 -9.68 21.25
C ALA A 760 -24.28 -10.20 22.63
N LEU A 761 -23.36 -10.16 23.60
CA LEU A 761 -23.62 -10.58 24.97
C LEU A 761 -24.66 -9.69 25.64
N PHE A 762 -24.54 -8.39 25.45
CA PHE A 762 -25.53 -7.44 25.93
C PHE A 762 -26.93 -7.74 25.36
N SER A 763 -27.00 -8.10 24.08
CA SER A 763 -28.23 -8.54 23.43
C SER A 763 -28.81 -9.81 24.08
N LEU A 764 -27.95 -10.81 24.31
CA LEU A 764 -28.33 -12.09 24.94
C LEU A 764 -28.84 -11.91 26.37
N VAL A 765 -28.20 -11.03 27.14
CA VAL A 765 -28.64 -10.66 28.50
C VAL A 765 -30.03 -10.07 28.46
N MET A 766 -30.30 -9.14 27.53
CA MET A 766 -31.62 -8.51 27.44
C MET A 766 -32.71 -9.51 27.06
N GLU A 767 -32.44 -10.43 26.13
CA GLU A 767 -33.38 -11.49 25.78
C GLU A 767 -33.69 -12.43 26.96
N ARG A 768 -32.73 -12.60 27.87
CA ARG A 768 -32.82 -13.50 29.04
C ARG A 768 -33.10 -12.78 30.35
N ARG A 769 -33.52 -11.51 30.32
CA ARG A 769 -33.71 -10.70 31.54
C ARG A 769 -34.58 -11.38 32.60
N ARG A 770 -35.75 -11.92 32.21
CA ARG A 770 -36.63 -12.69 33.12
C ARG A 770 -35.97 -13.94 33.70
N GLU A 771 -35.10 -14.61 32.93
CA GLU A 771 -34.37 -15.79 33.43
C GLU A 771 -33.34 -15.38 34.49
N LEU A 772 -32.64 -14.26 34.27
CA LEU A 772 -31.66 -13.71 35.21
C LEU A 772 -32.32 -13.19 36.49
N GLU A 773 -33.52 -12.60 36.37
CA GLU A 773 -34.34 -12.19 37.52
C GLU A 773 -34.75 -13.40 38.36
N VAL A 774 -35.29 -14.46 37.73
CA VAL A 774 -35.62 -15.70 38.44
C VAL A 774 -34.39 -16.31 39.12
N GLN A 775 -33.22 -16.31 38.47
CA GLN A 775 -31.98 -16.77 39.08
C GLN A 775 -31.62 -15.97 40.33
N ARG A 776 -31.90 -14.68 40.33
CA ARG A 776 -31.66 -13.83 41.49
C ARG A 776 -32.62 -14.10 42.65
N GLU A 777 -33.91 -14.26 42.34
CA GLU A 777 -34.93 -14.58 43.34
C GLU A 777 -34.67 -15.93 44.02
N ILE A 778 -34.08 -16.89 43.30
CA ILE A 778 -33.66 -18.18 43.89
C ILE A 778 -32.28 -18.12 44.59
N GLY A 779 -31.68 -16.93 44.74
CA GLY A 779 -30.50 -16.70 45.59
C GLY A 779 -29.14 -16.60 44.88
N PHE A 780 -29.09 -16.51 43.54
CA PHE A 780 -27.80 -16.32 42.85
C PHE A 780 -27.24 -14.91 43.10
N SER A 781 -25.95 -14.84 43.47
CA SER A 781 -25.28 -13.55 43.68
C SER A 781 -24.98 -12.85 42.34
N ARG A 782 -24.71 -11.54 42.41
CA ARG A 782 -24.28 -10.74 41.24
C ARG A 782 -23.03 -11.32 40.57
N ARG A 783 -22.12 -11.86 41.40
CA ARG A 783 -20.89 -12.49 40.92
C ARG A 783 -21.19 -13.80 40.20
N ASP A 784 -22.15 -14.60 40.68
CA ASP A 784 -22.51 -15.87 40.04
C ASP A 784 -23.09 -15.66 38.64
N ILE A 785 -23.96 -14.65 38.48
CA ILE A 785 -24.50 -14.26 37.17
C ILE A 785 -23.39 -13.78 36.25
N ALA A 786 -22.53 -12.87 36.72
CA ALA A 786 -21.41 -12.36 35.94
C ALA A 786 -20.42 -13.46 35.52
N SER A 787 -20.10 -14.39 36.42
CA SER A 787 -19.21 -15.52 36.15
C SER A 787 -19.82 -16.51 35.14
N SER A 788 -21.12 -16.81 35.24
CA SER A 788 -21.78 -17.68 34.28
C SER A 788 -21.78 -17.09 32.86
N LEU A 789 -22.09 -15.79 32.75
CA LEU A 789 -22.06 -15.07 31.48
C LEU A 789 -20.64 -14.94 30.91
N THR A 790 -19.64 -14.82 31.79
CA THR A 790 -18.22 -14.81 31.42
C THR A 790 -17.80 -16.13 30.81
N ILE A 791 -18.22 -17.27 31.37
CA ILE A 791 -17.94 -18.58 30.78
C ILE A 791 -18.58 -18.72 29.41
N GLU A 792 -19.84 -18.31 29.28
CA GLU A 792 -20.57 -18.36 28.00
C GLU A 792 -19.85 -17.53 26.92
N GLY A 793 -19.48 -16.28 27.25
CA GLY A 793 -18.74 -15.39 26.35
C GLY A 793 -17.30 -15.85 26.08
N LEU A 794 -16.63 -16.48 27.06
CA LEU A 794 -15.30 -17.04 26.88
C LEU A 794 -15.30 -18.19 25.86
N PHE A 795 -16.31 -19.07 25.91
CA PHE A 795 -16.47 -20.11 24.89
C PHE A 795 -16.70 -19.50 23.51
N MET A 796 -17.61 -18.53 23.36
CA MET A 796 -17.81 -17.85 22.07
C MET A 796 -16.51 -17.24 21.54
N SER A 797 -15.74 -16.59 22.42
CA SER A 797 -14.46 -15.97 22.08
C SER A 797 -13.40 -17.00 21.70
N LEU A 798 -13.32 -18.13 22.42
CA LEU A 798 -12.39 -19.21 22.13
C LEU A 798 -12.68 -19.86 20.77
N TYR A 799 -13.94 -20.12 20.44
CA TYR A 799 -14.32 -20.65 19.12
C TYR A 799 -14.07 -19.63 18.01
N GLY A 800 -14.33 -18.35 18.28
CA GLY A 800 -14.00 -17.25 17.38
C GLY A 800 -12.50 -17.16 17.11
N LEU A 801 -11.69 -17.28 18.17
CA LEU A 801 -10.24 -17.27 18.11
C LEU A 801 -9.69 -18.49 17.37
N LEU A 802 -10.13 -19.70 17.71
CA LEU A 802 -9.67 -20.93 17.05
C LEU A 802 -10.03 -20.94 15.56
N GLY A 803 -11.28 -20.63 15.23
CA GLY A 803 -11.72 -20.52 13.84
C GLY A 803 -10.98 -19.42 13.09
N GLY A 804 -10.77 -18.27 13.74
CA GLY A 804 -9.99 -17.14 13.25
C GLY A 804 -8.53 -17.50 12.97
N LEU A 805 -7.86 -18.20 13.89
CA LEU A 805 -6.47 -18.63 13.72
C LEU A 805 -6.34 -19.66 12.59
N ILE A 806 -7.25 -20.64 12.50
CA ILE A 806 -7.25 -21.63 11.42
C ILE A 806 -7.39 -20.94 10.06
N ILE A 807 -8.38 -20.04 9.92
CA ILE A 807 -8.56 -19.31 8.66
C ILE A 807 -7.41 -18.35 8.38
N SER A 808 -6.78 -17.79 9.42
CA SER A 808 -5.63 -16.89 9.27
C SER A 808 -4.41 -17.57 8.65
N ILE A 809 -4.18 -18.85 8.94
CA ILE A 809 -3.08 -19.62 8.34
C ILE A 809 -3.32 -19.78 6.83
N TRP A 810 -4.56 -20.10 6.44
CA TRP A 810 -4.96 -20.19 5.03
C TRP A 810 -4.88 -18.83 4.32
N LEU A 811 -5.37 -17.76 4.97
CA LEU A 811 -5.27 -16.40 4.44
C LEU A 811 -3.81 -15.96 4.31
N GLY A 812 -2.97 -16.21 5.31
CA GLY A 812 -1.54 -15.95 5.29
C GLY A 812 -0.86 -16.69 4.13
N TYR A 813 -1.19 -17.97 3.93
CA TYR A 813 -0.70 -18.75 2.79
C TYR A 813 -1.10 -18.12 1.45
N ILE A 814 -2.37 -17.75 1.26
CA ILE A 814 -2.83 -17.09 0.04
C ILE A 814 -2.12 -15.74 -0.17
N LEU A 815 -2.00 -14.94 0.89
CA LEU A 815 -1.35 -13.64 0.82
C LEU A 815 0.12 -13.78 0.40
N VAL A 816 0.84 -14.75 0.97
CA VAL A 816 2.28 -15.00 0.73
C VAL A 816 2.54 -15.67 -0.62
N PHE A 817 1.86 -16.77 -0.94
CA PHE A 817 2.20 -17.61 -2.08
C PHE A 817 1.39 -17.35 -3.35
N VAL A 818 0.22 -16.72 -3.23
CA VAL A 818 -0.66 -16.44 -4.36
C VAL A 818 -0.64 -14.95 -4.67
N ILE A 819 -1.16 -14.13 -3.75
CA ILE A 819 -1.37 -12.70 -3.99
C ILE A 819 -0.02 -11.99 -4.14
N ASN A 820 0.91 -12.18 -3.21
CA ASN A 820 2.22 -11.54 -3.28
C ASN A 820 3.02 -11.99 -4.51
N LYS A 821 3.15 -13.30 -4.72
CA LYS A 821 3.90 -13.86 -5.85
C LYS A 821 3.34 -13.41 -7.20
N GLN A 822 2.02 -13.40 -7.37
CA GLN A 822 1.39 -12.97 -8.62
C GLN A 822 1.42 -11.44 -8.78
N SER A 823 1.40 -10.66 -7.70
CA SER A 823 1.43 -9.18 -7.77
C SER A 823 2.83 -8.63 -8.01
N PHE A 824 3.84 -9.17 -7.33
CA PHE A 824 5.20 -8.59 -7.30
C PHE A 824 6.29 -9.49 -7.90
N GLY A 825 5.98 -10.76 -8.16
CA GLY A 825 6.89 -11.70 -8.85
C GLY A 825 7.92 -12.39 -7.95
N TRP A 826 7.99 -12.08 -6.65
CA TRP A 826 8.91 -12.71 -5.71
C TRP A 826 8.21 -13.55 -4.64
N THR A 827 8.89 -14.61 -4.22
CA THR A 827 8.46 -15.51 -3.16
C THR A 827 8.92 -15.03 -1.79
N LEU A 828 8.06 -15.20 -0.80
CA LEU A 828 8.34 -14.89 0.59
C LEU A 828 8.51 -16.17 1.40
N ALA A 829 9.43 -16.15 2.37
CA ALA A 829 9.54 -17.20 3.36
C ALA A 829 8.30 -17.15 4.26
N PHE A 830 7.62 -18.29 4.43
CA PHE A 830 6.47 -18.37 5.31
C PHE A 830 6.92 -18.48 6.77
N GLY A 831 6.65 -17.43 7.55
CA GLY A 831 6.94 -17.36 8.97
C GLY A 831 5.65 -17.27 9.79
N LEU A 832 5.50 -18.12 10.81
CA LEU A 832 4.42 -17.99 11.78
C LEU A 832 4.89 -17.16 12.99
N PRO A 833 4.32 -15.97 13.23
CA PRO A 833 4.68 -15.15 14.37
C PRO A 833 4.04 -15.68 15.65
N ALA A 834 4.51 -16.84 16.14
CA ALA A 834 3.92 -17.52 17.29
C ALA A 834 3.79 -16.61 18.53
N GLY A 835 4.78 -15.72 18.76
CA GLY A 835 4.74 -14.72 19.83
C GLY A 835 3.59 -13.71 19.68
N ASN A 836 3.43 -13.10 18.51
CA ASN A 836 2.36 -12.12 18.26
C ASN A 836 0.98 -12.78 18.25
N LEU A 837 0.86 -13.99 17.68
CA LEU A 837 -0.39 -14.75 17.68
C LEU A 837 -0.79 -15.14 19.11
N TRP A 838 0.17 -15.49 19.96
CA TRP A 838 -0.08 -15.74 21.38
C TRP A 838 -0.50 -14.48 22.13
N LEU A 839 0.20 -13.34 21.92
CA LEU A 839 -0.17 -12.04 22.49
C LEU A 839 -1.57 -11.60 22.05
N LEU A 840 -1.92 -11.76 20.78
CA LEU A 840 -3.25 -11.49 20.25
C LEU A 840 -4.31 -12.39 20.90
N SER A 841 -4.01 -13.69 21.00
CA SER A 841 -4.89 -14.67 21.66
C SER A 841 -5.13 -14.33 23.12
N ALA A 842 -4.07 -14.03 23.87
CA ALA A 842 -4.13 -13.65 25.27
C ALA A 842 -4.90 -12.32 25.44
N GLY A 843 -4.61 -11.32 24.61
CA GLY A 843 -5.29 -10.02 24.63
C GLY A 843 -6.79 -10.14 24.37
N ILE A 844 -7.20 -10.95 23.39
CA ILE A 844 -8.61 -11.21 23.09
C ILE A 844 -9.29 -11.94 24.25
N ILE A 845 -8.65 -12.95 24.84
CA ILE A 845 -9.21 -13.67 25.98
C ILE A 845 -9.40 -12.73 27.18
N VAL A 846 -8.39 -11.92 27.52
CA VAL A 846 -8.47 -10.95 28.62
C VAL A 846 -9.56 -9.91 28.34
N ALA A 847 -9.57 -9.30 27.15
CA ALA A 847 -10.59 -8.34 26.76
C ALA A 847 -12.00 -8.94 26.81
N SER A 848 -12.14 -10.19 26.39
CA SER A 848 -13.40 -10.92 26.44
C SER A 848 -13.83 -11.14 27.89
N ILE A 849 -12.96 -11.63 28.77
CA ILE A 849 -13.26 -11.82 30.20
C ILE A 849 -13.70 -10.50 30.85
N VAL A 850 -12.93 -9.43 30.65
CA VAL A 850 -13.24 -8.10 31.21
C VAL A 850 -14.59 -7.60 30.70
N THR A 851 -14.84 -7.72 29.40
CA THR A 851 -16.08 -7.28 28.76
C THR A 851 -17.27 -8.10 29.26
N CYS A 852 -17.18 -9.43 29.25
CA CYS A 852 -18.26 -10.32 29.66
C CYS A 852 -18.59 -10.14 31.14
N TYR A 853 -17.56 -10.03 31.99
CA TYR A 853 -17.73 -9.82 33.42
C TYR A 853 -18.38 -8.47 33.71
N SER A 854 -17.93 -7.40 33.04
CA SER A 854 -18.48 -6.05 33.21
C SER A 854 -19.94 -5.98 32.76
N VAL A 855 -20.26 -6.56 31.60
CA VAL A 855 -21.64 -6.63 31.08
C VAL A 855 -22.51 -7.47 32.01
N GLY A 856 -22.02 -8.62 32.47
CA GLY A 856 -22.73 -9.49 33.41
C GLY A 856 -22.99 -8.82 34.75
N TYR A 857 -21.98 -8.16 35.32
CA TYR A 857 -22.09 -7.43 36.58
C TYR A 857 -23.06 -6.26 36.47
N TRP A 858 -22.94 -5.44 35.42
CA TRP A 858 -23.88 -4.36 35.13
C TRP A 858 -25.29 -4.87 34.91
N SER A 859 -25.47 -5.95 34.16
CA SER A 859 -26.80 -6.52 33.91
C SER A 859 -27.51 -6.96 35.18
N SER A 860 -26.74 -7.44 36.16
CA SER A 860 -27.29 -7.73 37.46
C SER A 860 -27.88 -6.45 38.10
N THR A 861 -27.35 -5.25 37.88
CA THR A 861 -27.90 -4.04 38.55
C THR A 861 -29.26 -3.56 38.03
N LEU A 862 -29.81 -4.17 36.97
CA LEU A 862 -31.11 -3.79 36.43
C LEU A 862 -32.24 -4.24 37.37
N GLU A 863 -33.07 -3.30 37.83
CA GLU A 863 -34.29 -3.53 38.63
C GLU A 863 -35.45 -3.98 37.74
N ALA A 864 -36.25 -4.95 38.18
CA ALA A 864 -37.38 -5.50 37.42
C ALA A 864 -38.49 -4.47 37.11
N ASP A 865 -38.66 -3.45 37.95
CA ASP A 865 -39.83 -2.56 37.93
C ASP A 865 -39.70 -1.32 37.04
N LYS A 866 -38.53 -1.05 36.46
CA LYS A 866 -38.41 0.02 35.46
C LYS A 866 -38.64 -0.59 34.07
N GLU A 867 -39.89 -0.54 33.62
CA GLU A 867 -40.19 -0.37 32.20
C GLU A 867 -39.40 0.85 31.72
N VAL A 868 -38.35 0.59 30.93
CA VAL A 868 -37.62 1.62 30.18
C VAL A 868 -38.36 1.90 28.89
#